data_AF-G0S4E2-F1
#
_entry.id   AF-G0S4E2-F1
#
_cell.length_a   1.000
_cell.length_b   1.000
_cell.length_c   1.000
_cell.angle_alpha   90.00
_cell.angle_beta   90.00
_cell.angle_gamma   90.00
#
_symmetry.space_group_name_H-M   'P 1'
#
loop_
_entity.id
_entity.type
_entity.pdbx_description
1 polymer ?
#
loop_
_entity_poly.entity_id
_entity_poly.type
_entity_poly.pdbx_seq_one_letter_code
_entity_poly.pdbx_strand_id
1 'polypeptide(L)'
;MANPRAKISAEGFDDKPFTQHPRLSRGKQDECAAVNKAIGALFPRAIAPRGIPVVGDAHCSGFDTAPCHGCHAQLSCHNKGDEVSQPRRRPLNHEVLRKPSKCLPVTYSSVASPPPSAVATNEPPKTPAGQKKGEEDEGIDRMPRSIEAFWLKPLRREVEYGVPMCDLQLRSYSARNLEFFCDFALRAAYYLGLPAFGPVPLPRKIQRWTVPRSVFVHKKSQENFERITLRRLIQIRDGHPETVQLWLAFLQKHAYYGVGMKANVWEFSKLDVAKEMDAAVQETEKLLEDKWEHLGYLQRKPEFSPKGKEVVEKLPKPEEIEEFLATERRKVSAGSRSAGIEVQGKESRGAVKTKDKSEKPERKVVFSAIQPTGIPHLGNYLGALSQWKRLQDEAIKDPNIKLYFSVVDLHALTVPGPKEALVASKKQTLAALLAIGLDPEHCALFYQSRIKQIANLYWILGCTSSMGYLSRMTQWKSKLKLDADTSLEDSRAKAALKHGLFSYPILQAADILIHRATHVPVGDDQRQHLEFARECVTNFNSTWKTNCLVAPETVIAPTKRIMSLTNPREKMSKSDPKARSRIHITDAPEEIEKKIKGAVTDALGNITYDPVERPGIANLLDILSAFDKQGRTPAQLAEEFADQQAPDLKAAVTKALIDGLAEIRDRYQFFQENEKALKDAEETGTIRAIRSAGNTMSMVEKAVGIYDFFH
;
A
#
# COMPACT_ATOMS: atom_id res chain seq x y z
N MET A 1 -51.58 -15.71 -0.26
CA MET A 1 -50.46 -16.66 -0.35
C MET A 1 -49.72 -16.37 -1.65
N ALA A 2 -48.51 -15.81 -1.58
CA ALA A 2 -47.71 -15.47 -2.75
C ALA A 2 -46.24 -15.78 -2.46
N ASN A 3 -45.59 -16.43 -3.42
CA ASN A 3 -44.31 -17.12 -3.30
C ASN A 3 -43.14 -16.12 -3.45
N PRO A 4 -42.15 -16.06 -2.54
CA PRO A 4 -41.07 -15.08 -2.64
C PRO A 4 -40.08 -15.46 -3.75
N ARG A 5 -39.85 -14.54 -4.70
CA ARG A 5 -38.73 -14.61 -5.65
C ARG A 5 -37.59 -13.76 -5.12
N ALA A 6 -36.47 -14.41 -4.76
CA ALA A 6 -35.22 -13.73 -4.48
C ALA A 6 -34.60 -13.18 -5.76
N LYS A 7 -34.18 -11.91 -5.75
CA LYS A 7 -33.26 -11.34 -6.74
C LYS A 7 -32.16 -10.58 -5.99
N ILE A 8 -30.97 -10.60 -6.59
CA ILE A 8 -29.72 -9.94 -6.19
C ILE A 8 -28.86 -10.72 -5.19
N SER A 9 -27.77 -11.29 -5.71
CA SER A 9 -26.59 -11.72 -4.95
C SER A 9 -25.38 -10.90 -5.42
N ALA A 10 -24.97 -9.91 -4.62
CA ALA A 10 -23.64 -9.32 -4.76
C ALA A 10 -22.66 -10.18 -3.94
N GLU A 11 -22.04 -11.17 -4.59
CA GLU A 11 -20.97 -11.95 -3.98
C GLU A 11 -19.64 -11.21 -4.11
N GLY A 12 -19.26 -10.52 -3.05
CA GLY A 12 -17.90 -10.01 -2.85
C GLY A 12 -17.10 -10.91 -1.91
N PHE A 13 -17.01 -12.22 -2.19
CA PHE A 13 -16.02 -13.18 -1.67
C PHE A 13 -16.34 -14.59 -2.22
N ASP A 14 -15.53 -15.12 -3.13
CA ASP A 14 -15.68 -16.50 -3.62
C ASP A 14 -15.07 -17.49 -2.61
N ASP A 15 -15.87 -18.45 -2.15
CA ASP A 15 -15.50 -19.47 -1.16
C ASP A 15 -15.95 -20.84 -1.73
N LYS A 16 -15.35 -21.30 -2.84
CA LYS A 16 -15.64 -22.61 -3.45
C LYS A 16 -14.68 -23.71 -2.95
N PRO A 17 -15.19 -24.87 -2.49
CA PRO A 17 -14.39 -26.06 -2.20
C PRO A 17 -14.10 -26.87 -3.48
N PHE A 18 -12.93 -27.53 -3.50
CA PHE A 18 -12.50 -28.49 -4.53
C PHE A 18 -13.56 -29.58 -4.77
N THR A 19 -14.20 -29.58 -5.94
CA THR A 19 -14.89 -30.75 -6.47
C THR A 19 -13.86 -31.70 -7.08
N GLN A 20 -13.76 -32.91 -6.53
CA GLN A 20 -13.07 -34.03 -7.16
C GLN A 20 -13.76 -34.35 -8.49
N HIS A 21 -13.02 -34.29 -9.60
CA HIS A 21 -13.48 -34.83 -10.87
C HIS A 21 -13.35 -36.37 -10.90
N PRO A 22 -14.25 -37.05 -11.62
CA PRO A 22 -14.35 -38.51 -11.63
C PRO A 22 -13.17 -39.16 -12.37
N ARG A 23 -12.83 -40.38 -11.93
CA ARG A 23 -11.92 -41.29 -12.64
C ARG A 23 -12.35 -41.42 -14.11
N LEU A 24 -11.49 -40.96 -15.02
CA LEU A 24 -11.54 -41.34 -16.42
C LEU A 24 -10.42 -42.33 -16.74
N SER A 25 -10.82 -43.29 -17.56
CA SER A 25 -10.23 -44.58 -17.87
C SER A 25 -8.91 -44.53 -18.63
N ARG A 26 -8.14 -45.61 -18.47
CA ARG A 26 -6.99 -46.03 -19.28
C ARG A 26 -7.24 -45.79 -20.79
N GLY A 27 -6.27 -45.14 -21.44
CA GLY A 27 -6.16 -45.12 -22.89
C GLY A 27 -5.16 -44.05 -23.35
N LYS A 28 -4.12 -44.49 -24.08
CA LYS A 28 -3.04 -43.70 -24.71
C LYS A 28 -1.80 -43.44 -23.84
N GLN A 29 -1.08 -44.53 -23.56
CA GLN A 29 0.37 -44.53 -23.75
C GLN A 29 0.59 -44.47 -25.27
N ASP A 30 1.24 -43.42 -25.75
CA ASP A 30 1.99 -43.31 -27.03
C ASP A 30 1.99 -41.85 -27.50
N GLU A 31 2.72 -40.97 -26.80
CA GLU A 31 3.16 -39.67 -27.36
C GLU A 31 4.28 -38.98 -26.56
N CYS A 32 5.05 -39.71 -25.75
CA CYS A 32 6.25 -39.18 -25.05
C CYS A 32 7.59 -39.70 -25.60
N ALA A 33 7.60 -40.42 -26.73
CA ALA A 33 8.82 -40.97 -27.32
C ALA A 33 9.45 -40.12 -28.45
N ALA A 34 8.86 -38.97 -28.82
CA ALA A 34 9.28 -38.23 -30.02
C ALA A 34 10.06 -36.91 -29.77
N VAL A 35 10.21 -36.43 -28.54
CA VAL A 35 10.89 -35.13 -28.28
C VAL A 35 12.32 -35.28 -27.76
N ASN A 36 12.72 -36.46 -27.25
CA ASN A 36 14.10 -36.72 -26.82
C ASN A 36 15.04 -37.22 -27.94
N LYS A 37 14.64 -37.10 -29.21
CA LYS A 37 15.45 -37.52 -30.38
C LYS A 37 15.95 -36.36 -31.25
N ALA A 38 15.82 -35.10 -30.81
CA ALA A 38 16.20 -33.92 -31.59
C ALA A 38 17.29 -33.01 -30.97
N ILE A 39 17.94 -33.40 -29.87
CA ILE A 39 19.07 -32.65 -29.27
C ILE A 39 20.26 -33.60 -29.06
N GLY A 40 20.73 -34.20 -30.15
CA GLY A 40 21.90 -35.10 -30.16
C GLY A 40 22.72 -35.04 -31.45
N ALA A 41 22.37 -34.14 -32.37
CA ALA A 41 23.06 -33.97 -33.64
C ALA A 41 23.35 -32.49 -33.84
N LEU A 42 24.49 -32.02 -33.35
CA LEU A 42 25.33 -30.97 -33.93
C LEU A 42 26.61 -30.86 -33.08
N PHE A 43 27.74 -31.12 -33.76
CA PHE A 43 29.16 -31.04 -33.36
C PHE A 43 29.89 -32.35 -32.95
N PRO A 44 30.69 -32.93 -33.88
CA PRO A 44 31.69 -33.96 -33.61
C PRO A 44 33.07 -33.41 -33.18
N ARG A 45 33.90 -34.32 -32.69
CA ARG A 45 35.20 -34.19 -32.01
C ARG A 45 36.40 -33.72 -32.86
N ALA A 46 37.32 -33.04 -32.14
CA ALA A 46 38.79 -33.13 -32.11
C ALA A 46 39.66 -32.66 -33.29
N ILE A 47 40.72 -31.90 -32.96
CA ILE A 47 42.15 -32.13 -33.29
C ILE A 47 43.00 -31.05 -32.55
N ALA A 48 44.10 -31.45 -31.91
CA ALA A 48 45.25 -30.61 -31.52
C ALA A 48 46.40 -30.91 -32.51
N PRO A 49 47.37 -29.99 -32.80
CA PRO A 49 48.63 -29.97 -32.01
C PRO A 49 49.53 -28.68 -32.05
N ARG A 50 50.50 -28.63 -31.09
CA ARG A 50 51.93 -28.11 -31.13
C ARG A 50 52.30 -26.60 -31.25
N GLY A 51 53.14 -26.13 -30.29
CA GLY A 51 54.51 -25.58 -30.55
C GLY A 51 54.82 -24.05 -30.51
N ILE A 52 55.47 -23.59 -29.41
CA ILE A 52 56.49 -22.51 -29.10
C ILE A 52 57.22 -21.84 -30.33
N PRO A 53 57.73 -20.54 -30.37
CA PRO A 53 58.52 -19.72 -29.38
C PRO A 53 58.18 -18.19 -29.24
N VAL A 54 58.47 -17.48 -28.12
CA VAL A 54 59.67 -16.68 -27.65
C VAL A 54 59.93 -15.31 -28.35
N VAL A 55 60.39 -14.33 -27.54
CA VAL A 55 60.95 -12.96 -27.80
C VAL A 55 59.89 -11.84 -27.78
N GLY A 56 59.97 -10.71 -27.08
CA GLY A 56 60.95 -9.91 -26.30
C GLY A 56 60.31 -8.50 -26.20
N ASP A 57 60.68 -7.47 -25.44
CA ASP A 57 61.74 -7.18 -24.49
C ASP A 57 61.44 -5.76 -23.93
N ALA A 58 62.07 -5.42 -22.78
CA ALA A 58 62.50 -4.06 -22.37
C ALA A 58 61.44 -3.02 -21.90
N HIS A 59 61.65 -2.15 -20.90
CA HIS A 59 62.65 -1.98 -19.83
C HIS A 59 62.26 -0.75 -18.96
N CYS A 60 62.71 -0.77 -17.69
CA CYS A 60 63.05 0.36 -16.79
C CYS A 60 61.93 1.30 -16.27
N SER A 61 61.96 1.86 -15.05
CA SER A 61 62.90 1.97 -13.90
C SER A 61 62.08 2.65 -12.76
N GLY A 62 62.15 2.36 -11.45
CA GLY A 62 63.31 2.39 -10.55
C GLY A 62 63.11 3.50 -9.48
N PHE A 63 63.56 3.24 -8.23
CA PHE A 63 63.55 4.03 -6.96
C PHE A 63 62.41 3.72 -5.96
N ASP A 64 62.61 2.84 -4.97
CA ASP A 64 63.39 2.96 -3.69
C ASP A 64 62.62 3.76 -2.62
N THR A 65 62.37 3.32 -1.38
CA THR A 65 63.16 2.53 -0.42
C THR A 65 62.26 1.87 0.64
N ALA A 66 62.70 0.72 1.15
CA ALA A 66 62.19 -0.04 2.30
C ALA A 66 62.76 0.56 3.64
N PRO A 67 62.60 -0.02 4.88
CA PRO A 67 62.60 -1.46 5.18
C PRO A 67 61.78 -2.00 6.40
N CYS A 68 61.49 -3.32 6.33
CA CYS A 68 61.75 -4.38 7.36
C CYS A 68 61.01 -4.34 8.73
N HIS A 69 60.60 -5.43 9.40
CA HIS A 69 60.78 -6.91 9.36
C HIS A 69 59.47 -7.52 9.94
N GLY A 70 59.03 -8.76 9.73
CA GLY A 70 59.68 -10.01 9.35
C GLY A 70 59.32 -11.09 10.39
N CYS A 71 58.64 -12.16 9.98
CA CYS A 71 59.08 -13.57 10.18
C CYS A 71 57.99 -14.59 9.80
N HIS A 72 58.33 -15.36 8.77
CA HIS A 72 57.71 -16.59 8.29
C HIS A 72 58.06 -17.79 9.18
N ALA A 73 57.22 -18.83 9.15
CA ALA A 73 57.70 -20.21 8.93
C ALA A 73 56.56 -21.11 8.42
N GLN A 74 56.73 -21.61 7.19
CA GLN A 74 56.06 -22.80 6.67
C GLN A 74 56.82 -24.04 7.13
N LEU A 75 56.14 -25.18 7.27
CA LEU A 75 56.68 -26.51 6.98
C LEU A 75 55.53 -27.49 6.73
N SER A 76 55.63 -28.24 5.63
CA SER A 76 54.79 -29.38 5.28
C SER A 76 55.68 -30.62 5.22
N CYS A 77 55.20 -31.79 5.67
CA CYS A 77 55.17 -33.07 4.92
C CYS A 77 55.00 -34.33 5.81
N HIS A 78 54.13 -35.22 5.32
CA HIS A 78 54.22 -36.71 5.26
C HIS A 78 53.85 -37.64 6.44
N ASN A 79 52.68 -38.29 6.25
CA ASN A 79 52.34 -39.73 6.18
C ASN A 79 52.83 -40.81 7.20
N LYS A 80 51.81 -41.58 7.66
CA LYS A 80 51.69 -43.00 8.11
C LYS A 80 50.85 -43.01 9.42
N GLY A 81 49.86 -43.84 9.69
CA GLY A 81 49.43 -45.16 9.21
C GLY A 81 48.97 -45.94 10.46
N ASP A 82 47.74 -46.46 10.43
CA ASP A 82 47.20 -47.61 11.20
C ASP A 82 46.59 -47.49 12.64
N GLU A 83 45.36 -48.03 12.68
CA GLU A 83 44.67 -48.84 13.70
C GLU A 83 43.90 -48.26 14.93
N VAL A 84 42.56 -48.41 14.83
CA VAL A 84 41.64 -49.16 15.72
C VAL A 84 41.26 -48.62 17.13
N SER A 85 39.94 -48.66 17.37
CA SER A 85 39.19 -48.81 18.65
C SER A 85 38.59 -47.59 19.39
N GLN A 86 37.28 -47.41 19.15
CA GLN A 86 36.16 -47.14 20.08
C GLN A 86 36.12 -45.88 21.00
N PRO A 87 34.90 -45.37 21.31
CA PRO A 87 34.69 -44.03 21.85
C PRO A 87 34.77 -44.00 23.39
N ARG A 88 35.53 -43.05 23.94
CA ARG A 88 35.53 -42.79 25.38
C ARG A 88 34.28 -42.01 25.79
N ARG A 89 33.41 -42.70 26.53
CA ARG A 89 32.40 -42.16 27.44
C ARG A 89 33.06 -41.20 28.45
N ARG A 90 32.42 -40.06 28.73
CA ARG A 90 32.62 -39.29 29.97
C ARG A 90 31.32 -39.30 30.80
N PRO A 91 31.42 -39.23 32.14
CA PRO A 91 30.44 -39.83 33.04
C PRO A 91 29.31 -38.88 33.46
N LEU A 92 28.18 -39.50 33.79
CA LEU A 92 27.06 -38.95 34.55
C LEU A 92 27.36 -38.98 36.06
N ASN A 93 26.94 -37.93 36.77
CA ASN A 93 26.37 -37.94 38.14
C ASN A 93 25.63 -36.59 38.31
N HIS A 94 24.28 -36.60 38.30
CA HIS A 94 23.36 -36.48 39.45
C HIS A 94 23.47 -35.13 40.21
N GLU A 95 22.43 -34.43 40.67
CA GLU A 95 20.96 -34.46 40.57
C GLU A 95 20.48 -33.34 41.53
N VAL A 96 19.69 -32.35 41.09
CA VAL A 96 18.84 -31.54 42.00
C VAL A 96 17.54 -31.18 41.27
N LEU A 97 16.48 -31.94 41.55
CA LEU A 97 15.11 -31.71 41.10
C LEU A 97 14.33 -30.94 42.18
N ARG A 98 13.71 -29.80 41.83
CA ARG A 98 12.63 -29.18 42.63
C ARG A 98 11.28 -29.46 41.95
N LYS A 99 10.38 -30.11 42.70
CA LYS A 99 9.02 -30.52 42.31
C LYS A 99 7.99 -29.37 42.49
N PRO A 100 6.83 -29.43 41.79
CA PRO A 100 5.74 -28.46 41.92
C PRO A 100 4.70 -28.89 42.98
N SER A 101 4.19 -27.94 43.76
CA SER A 101 3.18 -28.16 44.81
C SER A 101 1.75 -27.97 44.30
N LYS A 102 0.89 -28.94 44.67
CA LYS A 102 -0.55 -29.06 44.40
C LYS A 102 -1.37 -28.28 45.46
N CYS A 103 -2.53 -27.75 45.09
CA CYS A 103 -3.54 -27.18 45.98
C CYS A 103 -4.76 -28.12 46.12
N LEU A 104 -5.27 -28.32 47.35
CA LEU A 104 -6.57 -28.86 47.76
C LEU A 104 -6.81 -28.45 49.25
N PRO A 105 -8.02 -28.57 49.86
CA PRO A 105 -9.30 -27.93 49.54
C PRO A 105 -9.96 -27.25 50.79
N VAL A 106 -11.21 -26.79 50.59
CA VAL A 106 -12.14 -25.95 51.38
C VAL A 106 -12.60 -26.52 52.74
N THR A 107 -12.89 -25.65 53.74
CA THR A 107 -14.03 -25.79 54.67
C THR A 107 -14.60 -24.41 55.07
N TYR A 108 -15.93 -24.35 55.25
CA TYR A 108 -16.76 -23.18 55.58
C TYR A 108 -17.35 -23.33 57.00
N SER A 109 -17.56 -22.21 57.69
CA SER A 109 -18.47 -22.03 58.83
C SER A 109 -18.85 -20.54 58.86
N SER A 110 -20.00 -20.00 59.27
CA SER A 110 -21.43 -20.32 59.36
C SER A 110 -22.02 -19.19 60.26
N VAL A 111 -23.26 -18.73 59.97
CA VAL A 111 -24.16 -17.90 60.84
C VAL A 111 -23.71 -16.43 61.07
N ALA A 112 -24.52 -15.36 60.93
CA ALA A 112 -25.94 -15.15 61.20
C ALA A 112 -26.57 -13.96 60.40
N SER A 113 -27.89 -14.01 60.17
CA SER A 113 -28.82 -12.87 59.91
C SER A 113 -29.58 -12.54 61.22
N PRO A 114 -30.43 -11.49 61.43
CA PRO A 114 -31.36 -10.74 60.52
C PRO A 114 -31.48 -9.21 60.91
N PRO A 115 -32.55 -8.39 60.70
CA PRO A 115 -33.86 -8.55 60.03
C PRO A 115 -34.29 -7.42 59.03
N PRO A 116 -35.51 -7.48 58.44
CA PRO A 116 -35.92 -6.71 57.27
C PRO A 116 -37.07 -5.68 57.49
N SER A 117 -37.37 -4.92 56.41
CA SER A 117 -38.70 -4.42 55.97
C SER A 117 -39.12 -2.96 56.22
N ALA A 118 -39.38 -2.25 55.11
CA ALA A 118 -40.60 -1.46 54.76
C ALA A 118 -40.32 -0.77 53.40
N VAL A 119 -40.85 -1.16 52.23
CA VAL A 119 -42.21 -1.10 51.64
C VAL A 119 -42.73 0.32 51.29
N ALA A 120 -42.90 0.52 49.96
CA ALA A 120 -43.77 1.45 49.21
C ALA A 120 -43.41 2.96 49.20
N THR A 121 -43.55 3.77 48.14
CA THR A 121 -44.57 3.85 47.06
C THR A 121 -44.05 4.58 45.80
N ASN A 122 -44.77 4.40 44.70
CA ASN A 122 -44.57 4.96 43.35
C ASN A 122 -44.89 6.48 43.19
N GLU A 123 -44.10 7.13 42.32
CA GLU A 123 -44.44 8.20 41.34
C GLU A 123 -44.67 9.68 41.77
N PRO A 124 -44.43 10.66 40.84
CA PRO A 124 -43.51 11.77 41.09
C PRO A 124 -44.19 13.16 41.14
N PRO A 125 -43.57 14.18 41.76
CA PRO A 125 -43.98 15.55 41.56
C PRO A 125 -43.05 16.34 40.63
N LYS A 126 -43.71 17.27 39.94
CA LYS A 126 -43.27 18.14 38.86
C LYS A 126 -42.22 19.17 39.27
N THR A 127 -41.48 19.59 38.26
CA THR A 127 -40.50 20.69 38.16
C THR A 127 -40.91 21.97 38.90
N PRO A 128 -39.94 22.70 39.52
CA PRO A 128 -40.00 24.14 39.60
C PRO A 128 -38.97 24.79 38.69
N ALA A 129 -39.43 25.80 37.97
CA ALA A 129 -38.66 26.64 37.09
C ALA A 129 -37.68 27.55 37.86
N GLY A 130 -36.50 27.72 37.27
CA GLY A 130 -35.81 29.01 37.14
C GLY A 130 -35.09 29.55 38.36
N GLN A 131 -33.77 29.34 38.41
CA GLN A 131 -32.82 30.35 38.92
C GLN A 131 -31.53 30.30 38.09
N LYS A 132 -31.22 31.42 37.42
CA LYS A 132 -29.91 31.70 36.82
C LYS A 132 -28.93 32.11 37.92
N LYS A 133 -27.82 31.37 38.05
CA LYS A 133 -26.51 31.81 38.56
C LYS A 133 -25.49 31.06 37.68
N GLY A 134 -24.63 31.73 36.92
CA GLY A 134 -23.49 32.49 37.43
C GLY A 134 -22.27 31.64 37.11
N GLU A 135 -21.46 32.11 36.17
CA GLU A 135 -20.24 31.45 35.68
C GLU A 135 -19.29 31.12 36.82
N GLU A 136 -18.77 29.90 36.81
CA GLU A 136 -17.43 29.46 37.23
C GLU A 136 -17.48 27.92 37.29
N ASP A 137 -17.10 27.26 36.20
CA ASP A 137 -16.65 25.88 36.29
C ASP A 137 -15.55 25.63 35.26
N GLU A 138 -14.45 25.11 35.76
CA GLU A 138 -13.14 25.04 35.16
C GLU A 138 -13.14 24.23 33.85
N GLY A 139 -12.17 24.54 32.97
CA GLY A 139 -12.01 23.95 31.65
C GLY A 139 -11.83 22.44 31.65
N ILE A 140 -12.94 21.71 31.72
CA ILE A 140 -13.02 20.32 31.31
C ILE A 140 -13.15 20.33 29.78
N ASP A 141 -12.11 19.82 29.12
CA ASP A 141 -12.03 19.55 27.69
C ASP A 141 -13.34 18.88 27.20
N ARG A 142 -14.29 19.68 26.71
CA ARG A 142 -15.54 19.15 26.15
C ARG A 142 -15.21 18.53 24.81
N MET A 143 -15.06 17.20 24.81
CA MET A 143 -14.89 16.40 23.60
C MET A 143 -15.97 16.82 22.57
N PRO A 144 -15.62 17.01 21.29
CA PRO A 144 -16.60 17.27 20.25
C PRO A 144 -17.75 16.24 20.32
N ARG A 145 -19.00 16.70 20.20
CA ARG A 145 -20.21 15.83 20.31
C ARG A 145 -20.16 14.60 19.39
N SER A 146 -19.49 14.72 18.24
CA SER A 146 -19.26 13.60 17.31
C SER A 146 -18.40 12.49 17.90
N ILE A 147 -17.42 12.84 18.74
CA ILE A 147 -16.55 11.89 19.43
C ILE A 147 -17.24 11.32 20.67
N GLU A 148 -17.99 12.16 21.39
CA GLU A 148 -18.85 11.73 22.50
C GLU A 148 -19.88 10.68 22.04
N ALA A 149 -20.46 10.86 20.85
CA ALA A 149 -21.44 9.94 20.29
C ALA A 149 -20.92 8.51 20.11
N PHE A 150 -19.62 8.29 19.87
CA PHE A 150 -19.05 6.93 19.76
C PHE A 150 -19.13 6.13 21.06
N TRP A 151 -19.12 6.82 22.20
CA TRP A 151 -19.20 6.19 23.52
C TRP A 151 -20.64 5.93 23.97
N LEU A 152 -21.63 6.47 23.23
CA LEU A 152 -23.05 6.26 23.47
C LEU A 152 -23.58 5.11 22.60
N LYS A 153 -24.55 4.36 23.15
CA LYS A 153 -25.25 3.31 22.40
C LYS A 153 -25.98 3.93 21.19
N PRO A 154 -26.00 3.26 20.02
CA PRO A 154 -26.76 3.72 18.87
C PRO A 154 -28.23 3.95 19.22
N LEU A 155 -28.75 5.10 18.81
CA LEU A 155 -30.17 5.40 18.89
C LEU A 155 -30.94 4.45 17.97
N ARG A 156 -32.13 4.03 18.40
CA ARG A 156 -33.01 3.10 17.66
C ARG A 156 -34.37 3.75 17.48
N ARG A 157 -35.01 3.46 16.36
CA ARG A 157 -36.39 3.85 16.09
C ARG A 157 -37.32 2.67 16.37
N GLU A 158 -38.56 3.00 16.75
CA GLU A 158 -39.61 2.00 16.96
C GLU A 158 -40.11 1.47 15.61
N VAL A 159 -40.67 0.26 15.65
CA VAL A 159 -41.13 -0.51 14.49
C VAL A 159 -42.65 -0.38 14.45
N GLU A 160 -43.23 -0.07 13.28
CA GLU A 160 -44.68 0.15 13.14
C GLU A 160 -45.45 -1.13 12.77
N TYR A 161 -44.94 -1.90 11.80
CA TYR A 161 -45.61 -3.08 11.22
C TYR A 161 -44.80 -4.37 11.35
N GLY A 162 -43.49 -4.28 11.59
CA GLY A 162 -42.61 -5.43 11.83
C GLY A 162 -42.22 -6.23 10.59
N VAL A 163 -42.44 -5.69 9.39
CA VAL A 163 -42.16 -6.37 8.12
C VAL A 163 -40.65 -6.34 7.83
N PRO A 164 -39.98 -7.50 7.68
CA PRO A 164 -38.55 -7.52 7.36
C PRO A 164 -38.30 -7.06 5.92
N MET A 165 -37.50 -6.01 5.76
CA MET A 165 -37.17 -5.41 4.47
C MET A 165 -35.73 -5.69 4.03
N CYS A 166 -34.78 -5.77 4.97
CA CYS A 166 -33.40 -6.12 4.64
C CYS A 166 -32.69 -6.83 5.78
N ASP A 167 -32.00 -7.92 5.45
CA ASP A 167 -31.08 -8.64 6.33
C ASP A 167 -29.65 -8.40 5.88
N LEU A 168 -28.91 -7.62 6.66
CA LEU A 168 -27.51 -7.31 6.45
C LEU A 168 -26.61 -8.21 7.29
N GLN A 169 -25.90 -9.12 6.62
CA GLN A 169 -24.89 -9.97 7.24
C GLN A 169 -23.49 -9.40 7.05
N LEU A 170 -22.85 -9.07 8.16
CA LEU A 170 -21.46 -8.60 8.22
C LEU A 170 -20.54 -9.73 8.69
N ARG A 171 -19.37 -9.84 8.08
CA ARG A 171 -18.39 -10.92 8.32
C ARG A 171 -16.98 -10.35 8.41
N SER A 172 -16.21 -10.71 9.43
CA SER A 172 -14.80 -10.32 9.54
C SER A 172 -13.99 -11.34 10.34
N TYR A 173 -12.66 -11.30 10.16
CA TYR A 173 -11.69 -12.00 11.00
C TYR A 173 -11.34 -11.19 12.26
N SER A 174 -11.55 -9.87 12.25
CA SER A 174 -11.29 -8.96 13.37
C SER A 174 -12.60 -8.62 14.08
N ALA A 175 -12.69 -8.90 15.38
CA ALA A 175 -13.84 -8.51 16.19
C ALA A 175 -14.01 -6.98 16.23
N ARG A 176 -12.90 -6.24 16.38
CA ARG A 176 -12.89 -4.78 16.45
C ARG A 176 -13.46 -4.14 15.19
N ASN A 177 -13.02 -4.58 14.01
CA ASN A 177 -13.48 -4.02 12.73
C ASN A 177 -14.96 -4.31 12.52
N LEU A 178 -15.39 -5.52 12.89
CA LEU A 178 -16.79 -5.93 12.76
C LEU A 178 -17.70 -5.12 13.67
N GLU A 179 -17.32 -4.91 14.93
CA GLU A 179 -18.11 -4.14 15.91
C GLU A 179 -18.19 -2.66 15.53
N PHE A 180 -17.06 -2.06 15.14
CA PHE A 180 -17.03 -0.68 14.66
C PHE A 180 -17.96 -0.47 13.46
N PHE A 181 -17.89 -1.36 12.46
CA PHE A 181 -18.72 -1.23 11.26
C PHE A 181 -20.21 -1.52 11.53
N CYS A 182 -20.52 -2.40 12.48
CA CYS A 182 -21.91 -2.61 12.94
C CYS A 182 -22.49 -1.35 13.59
N ASP A 183 -21.71 -0.68 14.45
CA ASP A 183 -22.11 0.56 15.11
C ASP A 183 -22.35 1.68 14.09
N PHE A 184 -21.43 1.82 13.13
CA PHE A 184 -21.56 2.74 12.00
C PHE A 184 -22.85 2.47 11.18
N ALA A 185 -23.11 1.20 10.85
CA ALA A 185 -24.28 0.83 10.05
C ALA A 185 -25.61 1.14 10.75
N LEU A 186 -25.69 0.94 12.08
CA LEU A 186 -26.87 1.27 12.88
C LEU A 186 -27.10 2.78 12.97
N ARG A 187 -26.03 3.58 13.15
CA ARG A 187 -26.14 5.05 13.15
C ARG A 187 -26.60 5.57 11.80
N ALA A 188 -26.04 5.05 10.71
CA ALA A 188 -26.46 5.42 9.36
C ALA A 188 -27.96 5.12 9.13
N ALA A 189 -28.43 3.96 9.58
CA ALA A 189 -29.85 3.60 9.49
C ALA A 189 -30.74 4.57 10.29
N TYR A 190 -30.32 4.94 11.50
CA TYR A 190 -31.07 5.87 12.35
C TYR A 190 -31.25 7.26 11.71
N TYR A 191 -30.19 7.80 11.10
CA TYR A 191 -30.26 9.10 10.42
C TYR A 191 -31.09 9.06 9.13
N LEU A 192 -31.13 7.92 8.43
CA LEU A 192 -31.99 7.71 7.26
C LEU A 192 -33.44 7.35 7.62
N GLY A 193 -33.75 7.28 8.91
CA GLY A 193 -35.08 7.00 9.40
C GLY A 193 -35.52 5.55 9.34
N LEU A 194 -34.58 4.62 9.20
CA LEU A 194 -34.85 3.20 9.12
C LEU A 194 -34.86 2.57 10.52
N PRO A 195 -35.91 1.81 10.89
CA PRO A 195 -35.90 1.04 12.13
C PRO A 195 -34.99 -0.19 11.99
N ALA A 196 -33.77 -0.06 12.51
CA ALA A 196 -32.76 -1.12 12.48
C ALA A 196 -32.68 -1.89 13.81
N PHE A 197 -32.62 -3.21 13.71
CA PHE A 197 -32.44 -4.16 14.79
C PHE A 197 -31.08 -4.86 14.68
N GLY A 198 -30.36 -4.97 15.79
CA GLY A 198 -29.03 -5.62 15.81
C GLY A 198 -28.00 -4.81 16.62
N PRO A 199 -26.72 -5.23 16.61
CA PRO A 199 -26.16 -6.34 15.84
C PRO A 199 -26.33 -7.69 16.55
N VAL A 200 -27.00 -8.66 15.92
CA VAL A 200 -27.18 -10.01 16.48
C VAL A 200 -25.96 -10.87 16.14
N PRO A 201 -25.27 -11.49 17.12
CA PRO A 201 -24.16 -12.40 16.85
C PRO A 201 -24.65 -13.67 16.18
N LEU A 202 -24.14 -13.95 14.97
CA LEU A 202 -24.37 -15.20 14.27
C LEU A 202 -23.27 -16.22 14.62
N PRO A 203 -23.53 -17.54 14.48
CA PRO A 203 -22.52 -18.57 14.71
C PRO A 203 -21.23 -18.30 13.93
N ARG A 204 -20.09 -18.33 14.62
CA ARG A 204 -18.77 -18.19 14.01
C ARG A 204 -18.48 -19.37 13.08
N LYS A 205 -17.94 -19.09 11.89
CA LYS A 205 -17.47 -20.13 10.96
C LYS A 205 -16.02 -20.45 11.34
N ILE A 206 -15.75 -21.68 11.75
CA ILE A 206 -14.39 -22.15 12.07
C ILE A 206 -13.97 -23.07 10.94
N GLN A 207 -12.96 -22.67 10.18
CA GLN A 207 -12.33 -23.51 9.16
C GLN A 207 -10.99 -23.99 9.70
N ARG A 208 -10.79 -25.31 9.71
CA ARG A 208 -9.56 -25.94 10.19
C ARG A 208 -8.82 -26.56 9.02
N TRP A 209 -7.50 -26.40 9.02
CA TRP A 209 -6.61 -26.90 7.99
C TRP A 209 -5.44 -27.55 8.69
N THR A 210 -5.06 -28.72 8.22
CA THR A 210 -3.88 -29.42 8.73
C THR A 210 -2.83 -29.39 7.64
N VAL A 211 -1.69 -28.78 7.93
CA VAL A 211 -0.58 -28.63 6.97
C VAL A 211 0.65 -29.32 7.56
N PRO A 212 1.43 -30.07 6.76
CA PRO A 212 2.73 -30.56 7.21
C PRO A 212 3.61 -29.38 7.67
N ARG A 213 4.30 -29.52 8.81
CA ARG A 213 5.21 -28.47 9.33
C ARG A 213 6.39 -28.14 8.40
N SER A 214 6.61 -28.94 7.35
CA SER A 214 7.74 -28.82 6.45
C SER A 214 7.31 -29.15 5.03
N VAL A 215 7.98 -28.53 4.05
CA VAL A 215 7.75 -28.70 2.61
C VAL A 215 8.13 -30.11 2.11
N PHE A 216 8.87 -30.89 2.91
CA PHE A 216 9.27 -32.25 2.56
C PHE A 216 8.08 -33.24 2.68
N VAL A 217 7.78 -33.88 1.55
CA VAL A 217 6.61 -34.75 1.29
C VAL A 217 6.44 -35.93 2.27
N HIS A 218 7.48 -36.30 3.03
CA HIS A 218 7.48 -37.51 3.88
C HIS A 218 7.49 -37.26 5.39
N LYS A 219 7.26 -36.04 5.86
CA LYS A 219 7.35 -35.74 7.31
C LYS A 219 6.01 -35.92 8.03
N LYS A 220 6.01 -36.73 9.11
CA LYS A 220 4.82 -37.09 9.90
C LYS A 220 4.32 -36.00 10.86
N SER A 221 5.06 -34.90 11.04
CA SER A 221 4.67 -33.81 11.95
C SER A 221 3.71 -32.83 11.25
N GLN A 222 2.47 -32.79 11.72
CA GLN A 222 1.41 -31.91 11.22
C GLN A 222 1.20 -30.71 12.15
N GLU A 223 0.80 -29.58 11.58
CA GLU A 223 0.35 -28.38 12.29
C GLU A 223 -1.09 -28.07 11.91
N ASN A 224 -1.90 -27.72 12.91
CA ASN A 224 -3.30 -27.39 12.73
C ASN A 224 -3.47 -25.88 12.77
N PHE A 225 -4.01 -25.32 11.69
CA PHE A 225 -4.40 -23.92 11.59
C PHE A 225 -5.91 -23.82 11.69
N GLU A 226 -6.39 -22.83 12.43
CA GLU A 226 -7.81 -22.48 12.45
C GLU A 226 -8.03 -21.03 12.00
N ARG A 227 -9.02 -20.85 11.13
CA ARG A 227 -9.52 -19.55 10.70
C ARG A 227 -10.92 -19.38 11.26
N ILE A 228 -11.09 -18.39 12.13
CA ILE A 228 -12.37 -18.05 12.75
C ILE A 228 -12.93 -16.82 12.05
N THR A 229 -14.08 -16.95 11.40
CA THR A 229 -14.83 -15.83 10.84
C THR A 229 -16.00 -15.49 11.75
N LEU A 230 -15.98 -14.28 12.30
CA LEU A 230 -17.06 -13.73 13.11
C LEU A 230 -18.14 -13.15 12.20
N ARG A 231 -19.39 -13.32 12.59
CA ARG A 231 -20.56 -12.87 11.82
C ARG A 231 -21.52 -12.07 12.71
N ARG A 232 -22.10 -11.02 12.14
CA ARG A 232 -23.15 -10.19 12.76
C ARG A 232 -24.29 -10.00 11.77
N LEU A 233 -25.52 -9.97 12.27
CA LEU A 233 -26.73 -9.68 11.50
C LEU A 233 -27.32 -8.35 11.98
N ILE A 234 -27.65 -7.48 11.03
CA ILE A 234 -28.45 -6.28 11.25
C ILE A 234 -29.69 -6.44 10.37
N GLN A 235 -30.88 -6.28 10.95
CA GLN A 235 -32.16 -6.41 10.25
C GLN A 235 -32.85 -5.05 10.21
N ILE A 236 -33.33 -4.64 9.04
CA ILE A 236 -34.20 -3.48 8.89
C ILE A 236 -35.63 -3.96 8.77
N ARG A 237 -36.52 -3.35 9.56
CA ARG A 237 -37.96 -3.56 9.49
C ARG A 237 -38.63 -2.29 8.98
N ASP A 238 -39.72 -2.41 8.24
CA ASP A 238 -40.60 -1.31 7.79
C ASP A 238 -39.92 -0.16 7.02
N GLY A 239 -38.75 -0.40 6.41
CA GLY A 239 -38.06 0.60 5.61
C GLY A 239 -38.56 0.68 4.17
N HIS A 240 -38.74 1.88 3.62
CA HIS A 240 -39.02 2.06 2.19
C HIS A 240 -37.87 1.47 1.34
N PRO A 241 -38.14 0.72 0.26
CA PRO A 241 -37.10 0.02 -0.51
C PRO A 241 -36.01 0.96 -1.04
N GLU A 242 -36.39 2.15 -1.53
CA GLU A 242 -35.41 3.14 -2.02
C GLU A 242 -34.48 3.64 -0.91
N THR A 243 -35.00 3.85 0.31
CA THR A 243 -34.20 4.32 1.45
C THR A 243 -33.27 3.22 1.95
N VAL A 244 -33.72 1.96 1.92
CA VAL A 244 -32.89 0.78 2.21
C VAL A 244 -31.77 0.63 1.18
N GLN A 245 -32.06 0.84 -0.11
CA GLN A 245 -31.05 0.83 -1.18
C GLN A 245 -30.04 1.97 -1.00
N LEU A 246 -30.49 3.18 -0.67
CA LEU A 246 -29.62 4.33 -0.37
C LEU A 246 -28.72 4.04 0.84
N TRP A 247 -29.26 3.42 1.90
CA TRP A 247 -28.50 2.99 3.06
C TRP A 247 -27.43 1.95 2.67
N LEU A 248 -27.78 0.93 1.89
CA LEU A 248 -26.82 -0.08 1.43
C LEU A 248 -25.72 0.54 0.55
N ALA A 249 -26.07 1.47 -0.34
CA ALA A 249 -25.10 2.20 -1.17
C ALA A 249 -24.16 3.06 -0.31
N PHE A 250 -24.69 3.72 0.72
CA PHE A 250 -23.90 4.49 1.68
C PHE A 250 -22.91 3.60 2.45
N LEU A 251 -23.35 2.42 2.91
CA LEU A 251 -22.48 1.44 3.56
C LEU A 251 -21.39 0.91 2.63
N GLN A 252 -21.71 0.71 1.34
CA GLN A 252 -20.73 0.24 0.37
C GLN A 252 -19.67 1.31 0.06
N LYS A 253 -20.06 2.58 -0.06
CA LYS A 253 -19.14 3.72 -0.25
C LYS A 253 -18.17 3.88 0.93
N HIS A 254 -18.64 3.61 2.14
CA HIS A 254 -17.88 3.74 3.38
C HIS A 254 -17.46 2.38 3.98
N ALA A 255 -17.35 1.34 3.15
CA ALA A 255 -17.02 0.00 3.61
C ALA A 255 -15.67 -0.03 4.34
N TYR A 256 -15.68 -0.53 5.58
CA TYR A 256 -14.48 -0.63 6.40
C TYR A 256 -13.64 -1.85 5.99
N TYR A 257 -12.31 -1.69 5.97
CA TYR A 257 -11.41 -2.75 5.49
C TYR A 257 -11.53 -4.04 6.31
N GLY A 258 -11.50 -5.16 5.61
CA GLY A 258 -11.60 -6.49 6.24
C GLY A 258 -13.00 -6.86 6.74
N VAL A 259 -14.05 -6.09 6.42
CA VAL A 259 -15.45 -6.45 6.69
C VAL A 259 -16.15 -6.78 5.37
N GLY A 260 -16.61 -8.03 5.22
CA GLY A 260 -17.44 -8.47 4.11
C GLY A 260 -18.92 -8.29 4.43
N MET A 261 -19.70 -7.84 3.46
CA MET A 261 -21.13 -7.54 3.58
C MET A 261 -21.94 -8.43 2.64
N LYS A 262 -23.07 -8.96 3.11
CA LYS A 262 -24.08 -9.65 2.30
C LYS A 262 -25.45 -9.16 2.73
N ALA A 263 -26.18 -8.48 1.84
CA ALA A 263 -27.53 -8.02 2.09
C ALA A 263 -28.54 -8.91 1.36
N ASN A 264 -29.62 -9.31 2.02
CA ASN A 264 -30.81 -9.86 1.39
C ASN A 264 -31.92 -8.80 1.52
N VAL A 265 -32.47 -8.32 0.40
CA VAL A 265 -33.51 -7.29 0.39
C VAL A 265 -34.83 -7.92 -0.08
N TRP A 266 -35.93 -7.56 0.57
CA TRP A 266 -37.29 -7.95 0.20
C TRP A 266 -38.05 -6.74 -0.32
N GLU A 267 -38.70 -6.90 -1.46
CA GLU A 267 -39.58 -5.90 -2.06
C GLU A 267 -41.01 -6.44 -2.07
N PHE A 268 -41.95 -5.64 -1.59
CA PHE A 268 -43.38 -5.97 -1.58
C PHE A 268 -44.09 -5.08 -2.60
N SER A 269 -44.59 -5.67 -3.68
CA SER A 269 -45.43 -5.00 -4.67
C SER A 269 -46.88 -5.51 -4.61
N LYS A 270 -47.84 -4.64 -4.93
CA LYS A 270 -49.26 -5.01 -5.07
C LYS A 270 -49.45 -5.82 -6.36
N LEU A 271 -50.27 -6.86 -6.30
CA LEU A 271 -50.34 -7.95 -7.28
C LEU A 271 -51.09 -7.63 -8.60
N ASP A 272 -51.47 -6.37 -8.88
CA ASP A 272 -52.40 -6.05 -9.98
C ASP A 272 -52.00 -4.85 -10.87
N VAL A 273 -50.71 -4.65 -11.15
CA VAL A 273 -50.30 -3.64 -12.16
C VAL A 273 -49.10 -4.14 -12.98
N ALA A 274 -49.21 -5.33 -13.55
CA ALA A 274 -48.14 -5.91 -14.38
C ALA A 274 -48.00 -5.25 -15.77
N LYS A 275 -48.92 -4.36 -16.18
CA LYS A 275 -48.89 -3.73 -17.52
C LYS A 275 -48.55 -2.25 -17.52
N GLU A 276 -48.87 -1.48 -16.47
CA GLU A 276 -48.49 -0.05 -16.41
C GLU A 276 -47.07 0.12 -15.85
N MET A 277 -46.58 -0.84 -15.06
CA MET A 277 -45.22 -0.79 -14.51
C MET A 277 -44.14 -1.01 -15.57
N ASP A 278 -44.34 -1.79 -16.63
CA ASP A 278 -43.31 -1.96 -17.67
C ASP A 278 -43.04 -0.64 -18.42
N ALA A 279 -44.06 0.21 -18.57
CA ALA A 279 -43.92 1.55 -19.16
C ALA A 279 -43.27 2.54 -18.16
N ALA A 280 -43.72 2.53 -16.90
CA ALA A 280 -43.15 3.37 -15.85
C ALA A 280 -41.71 2.99 -15.48
N VAL A 281 -41.35 1.71 -15.58
CA VAL A 281 -39.99 1.20 -15.38
C VAL A 281 -39.07 1.67 -16.50
N GLN A 282 -39.50 1.65 -17.77
CA GLN A 282 -38.69 2.20 -18.87
C GLN A 282 -38.48 3.72 -18.76
N GLU A 283 -39.45 4.44 -18.23
CA GLU A 283 -39.37 5.90 -18.03
C GLU A 283 -38.50 6.27 -16.82
N THR A 284 -38.60 5.52 -15.73
CA THR A 284 -37.75 5.69 -14.54
C THR A 284 -36.32 5.19 -14.75
N GLU A 285 -36.11 4.13 -15.53
CA GLU A 285 -34.80 3.60 -15.90
C GLU A 285 -34.02 4.63 -16.73
N LYS A 286 -34.68 5.38 -17.63
CA LYS A 286 -34.08 6.55 -18.32
C LYS A 286 -33.72 7.70 -17.39
N LEU A 287 -34.62 8.08 -16.49
CA LEU A 287 -34.37 9.14 -15.49
C LEU A 287 -33.27 8.77 -14.47
N LEU A 288 -33.08 7.48 -14.24
CA LEU A 288 -32.02 6.94 -13.39
C LEU A 288 -30.70 6.82 -14.17
N GLU A 289 -30.72 6.41 -15.44
CA GLU A 289 -29.52 6.39 -16.30
C GLU A 289 -28.84 7.76 -16.37
N ASP A 290 -29.60 8.85 -16.59
CA ASP A 290 -29.05 10.21 -16.59
C ASP A 290 -28.40 10.60 -15.25
N LYS A 291 -28.94 10.12 -14.13
CA LYS A 291 -28.36 10.34 -12.78
C LYS A 291 -27.17 9.42 -12.50
N TRP A 292 -27.09 8.27 -13.17
CA TRP A 292 -26.05 7.26 -13.01
C TRP A 292 -24.84 7.54 -13.92
N GLU A 293 -25.04 8.22 -15.05
CA GLU A 293 -23.95 8.76 -15.89
C GLU A 293 -23.05 9.72 -15.11
N HIS A 294 -23.62 10.49 -14.18
CA HIS A 294 -22.88 11.41 -13.29
C HIS A 294 -22.04 10.69 -12.21
N LEU A 295 -22.25 9.38 -11.97
CA LEU A 295 -21.59 8.59 -10.93
C LEU A 295 -20.64 7.51 -11.47
N GLY A 296 -20.40 7.50 -12.79
CA GLY A 296 -19.21 6.88 -13.39
C GLY A 296 -19.15 5.35 -13.36
N TYR A 297 -20.25 4.63 -13.62
CA TYR A 297 -20.20 3.19 -13.80
C TYR A 297 -21.10 2.68 -14.95
N LEU A 298 -20.47 2.20 -16.03
CA LEU A 298 -21.06 1.21 -16.91
C LEU A 298 -19.99 0.18 -17.29
N GLN A 299 -20.27 -1.09 -16.97
CA GLN A 299 -20.28 -2.21 -17.92
C GLN A 299 -20.29 -3.54 -17.15
N ARG A 300 -21.45 -4.19 -17.08
CA ARG A 300 -21.68 -5.66 -17.15
C ARG A 300 -23.16 -5.96 -16.87
N LYS A 301 -23.90 -6.39 -17.90
CA LYS A 301 -25.20 -7.06 -17.72
C LYS A 301 -24.94 -8.55 -17.42
N PRO A 302 -25.50 -9.15 -16.36
CA PRO A 302 -25.40 -10.59 -16.14
C PRO A 302 -26.48 -11.37 -16.91
N GLU A 303 -26.07 -12.43 -17.61
CA GLU A 303 -26.95 -13.38 -18.31
C GLU A 303 -27.60 -14.38 -17.34
N PHE A 304 -28.82 -14.83 -17.67
CA PHE A 304 -29.62 -15.79 -16.90
C PHE A 304 -29.50 -17.21 -17.50
N SER A 305 -29.31 -18.25 -16.65
CA SER A 305 -29.42 -19.66 -17.04
C SER A 305 -30.45 -20.40 -16.17
N PRO A 306 -31.38 -21.20 -16.74
CA PRO A 306 -32.45 -21.84 -15.99
C PRO A 306 -32.19 -23.34 -15.77
N LYS A 307 -31.72 -23.77 -14.59
CA LYS A 307 -31.85 -25.18 -14.15
C LYS A 307 -32.01 -25.27 -12.63
N GLY A 308 -33.06 -25.98 -12.18
CA GLY A 308 -33.26 -26.33 -10.77
C GLY A 308 -34.73 -26.49 -10.36
N LYS A 309 -35.46 -27.42 -11.00
CA LYS A 309 -36.61 -28.08 -10.37
C LYS A 309 -36.10 -29.42 -9.83
N GLU A 310 -36.67 -29.85 -8.69
CA GLU A 310 -36.32 -31.03 -7.89
C GLU A 310 -35.18 -30.84 -6.88
N VAL A 311 -35.52 -30.29 -5.70
CA VAL A 311 -35.39 -30.94 -4.38
C VAL A 311 -36.26 -30.11 -3.42
N VAL A 312 -37.54 -30.46 -3.30
CA VAL A 312 -38.42 -29.93 -2.24
C VAL A 312 -39.12 -31.12 -1.64
N GLU A 313 -38.56 -31.65 -0.56
CA GLU A 313 -39.33 -32.28 0.52
C GLU A 313 -38.44 -32.54 1.73
N LYS A 314 -39.00 -32.28 2.91
CA LYS A 314 -38.45 -32.41 4.28
C LYS A 314 -37.82 -31.14 4.88
N LEU A 315 -38.69 -30.22 5.28
CA LEU A 315 -38.46 -29.34 6.44
C LEU A 315 -39.47 -29.72 7.54
N PRO A 316 -39.07 -29.80 8.82
CA PRO A 316 -39.96 -30.13 9.92
C PRO A 316 -40.97 -29.01 10.18
N LYS A 317 -42.14 -29.40 10.70
CA LYS A 317 -43.28 -28.49 10.91
C LYS A 317 -43.00 -27.52 12.07
N PRO A 318 -43.64 -26.33 12.08
CA PRO A 318 -43.38 -25.27 13.07
C PRO A 318 -43.54 -25.68 14.53
N GLU A 319 -44.41 -26.65 14.82
CA GLU A 319 -44.71 -27.14 16.17
C GLU A 319 -43.52 -27.91 16.79
N GLU A 320 -42.76 -28.66 15.98
CA GLU A 320 -41.54 -29.36 16.42
C GLU A 320 -40.39 -28.38 16.72
N ILE A 321 -40.41 -27.22 16.08
CA ILE A 321 -39.44 -26.15 16.30
C ILE A 321 -39.73 -25.41 17.62
N GLU A 322 -41.00 -25.20 17.97
CA GLU A 322 -41.36 -24.61 19.26
C GLU A 322 -41.03 -25.52 20.44
N GLU A 323 -41.25 -26.82 20.32
CA GLU A 323 -40.92 -27.79 21.37
C GLU A 323 -39.40 -27.90 21.59
N PHE A 324 -38.61 -27.85 20.50
CA PHE A 324 -37.16 -27.77 20.57
C PHE A 324 -36.67 -26.47 21.22
N LEU A 325 -37.26 -25.33 20.86
CA LEU A 325 -36.92 -24.02 21.43
C LEU A 325 -37.33 -23.88 22.90
N ALA A 326 -38.42 -24.51 23.33
CA ALA A 326 -38.86 -24.55 24.72
C ALA A 326 -37.92 -25.41 25.60
N THR A 327 -37.43 -26.51 25.05
CA THR A 327 -36.46 -27.40 25.72
C THR A 327 -35.12 -26.70 25.95
N GLU A 328 -34.68 -25.87 25.00
CA GLU A 328 -33.42 -25.14 25.10
C GLU A 328 -33.50 -23.90 26.00
N ARG A 329 -34.68 -23.27 26.13
CA ARG A 329 -34.92 -22.23 27.14
C ARG A 329 -34.85 -22.77 28.57
N ARG A 330 -35.26 -24.02 28.82
CA ARG A 330 -35.13 -24.67 30.14
C ARG A 330 -33.68 -24.93 30.52
N LYS A 331 -32.82 -25.30 29.57
CA LYS A 331 -31.38 -25.54 29.80
C LYS A 331 -30.57 -24.26 30.09
N VAL A 332 -31.01 -23.10 29.59
CA VAL A 332 -30.33 -21.82 29.82
C VAL A 332 -30.67 -21.21 31.20
N SER A 333 -31.80 -21.57 31.81
CA SER A 333 -32.21 -21.07 33.14
C SER A 333 -31.52 -21.75 34.33
N ALA A 334 -30.87 -22.91 34.12
CA ALA A 334 -30.29 -23.72 35.18
C ALA A 334 -28.79 -23.44 35.47
N GLY A 335 -28.19 -22.44 34.80
CA GLY A 335 -26.73 -22.27 34.81
C GLY A 335 -26.25 -20.83 34.85
N SER A 336 -26.73 -20.01 35.80
CA SER A 336 -25.95 -18.85 36.27
C SER A 336 -26.51 -18.28 37.58
N ARG A 337 -25.80 -18.52 38.70
CA ARG A 337 -25.74 -17.57 39.81
C ARG A 337 -24.27 -17.14 39.97
N SER A 338 -24.14 -15.84 40.09
CA SER A 338 -23.00 -14.93 40.09
C SER A 338 -21.95 -15.13 41.19
N ALA A 339 -20.74 -14.63 40.94
CA ALA A 339 -20.00 -13.83 41.92
C ALA A 339 -19.11 -12.80 41.19
N GLY A 340 -19.47 -11.52 41.32
CA GLY A 340 -18.58 -10.39 41.04
C GLY A 340 -17.80 -10.04 42.30
N ILE A 341 -16.58 -9.51 42.12
CA ILE A 341 -15.82 -8.83 43.17
C ILE A 341 -15.33 -7.51 42.56
N GLU A 342 -15.81 -6.41 43.13
CA GLU A 342 -15.22 -5.08 43.06
C GLU A 342 -13.92 -5.04 43.88
N VAL A 343 -12.93 -4.27 43.43
CA VAL A 343 -11.84 -3.80 44.30
C VAL A 343 -11.77 -2.29 44.18
N GLN A 344 -11.98 -1.66 45.34
CA GLN A 344 -11.89 -0.23 45.62
C GLN A 344 -10.48 0.32 45.46
N GLY A 345 -10.42 1.63 45.21
CA GLY A 345 -9.19 2.42 45.11
C GLY A 345 -8.45 2.59 46.44
N LYS A 346 -7.18 2.99 46.28
CA LYS A 346 -6.38 3.65 47.31
C LYS A 346 -5.60 4.79 46.66
N GLU A 347 -5.75 5.97 47.25
CA GLU A 347 -5.07 7.20 46.90
C GLU A 347 -3.62 7.26 47.42
N SER A 348 -2.90 8.22 46.83
CA SER A 348 -1.78 9.01 47.35
C SER A 348 -0.35 8.47 47.13
N ARG A 349 0.40 9.16 46.27
CA ARG A 349 1.49 10.10 46.66
C ARG A 349 2.11 10.74 45.41
N GLY A 350 2.37 12.04 45.50
CA GLY A 350 2.73 12.91 44.39
C GLY A 350 4.22 13.01 44.05
N ALA A 351 4.51 14.06 43.26
CA ALA A 351 5.79 14.53 42.71
C ALA A 351 6.27 13.70 41.49
N VAL A 352 6.62 14.26 40.32
CA VAL A 352 7.21 15.55 39.96
C VAL A 352 6.83 15.85 38.49
N LYS A 353 6.42 17.09 38.19
CA LYS A 353 6.41 17.64 36.82
C LYS A 353 7.86 17.83 36.37
N THR A 354 8.36 17.02 35.45
CA THR A 354 9.57 17.34 34.70
C THR A 354 9.20 18.17 33.47
N LYS A 355 9.50 19.46 33.58
CA LYS A 355 9.65 20.40 32.47
C LYS A 355 10.79 19.96 31.55
N ASP A 356 10.67 20.37 30.29
CA ASP A 356 11.70 20.49 29.26
C ASP A 356 12.56 19.25 28.95
N LYS A 357 12.18 18.55 27.88
CA LYS A 357 13.18 18.05 26.95
C LYS A 357 13.39 19.12 25.90
N SER A 358 14.53 19.80 25.99
CA SER A 358 15.10 20.65 24.95
C SER A 358 14.89 20.01 23.57
N GLU A 359 14.09 20.64 22.71
CA GLU A 359 13.99 20.30 21.30
C GLU A 359 15.37 20.50 20.66
N LYS A 360 16.10 19.40 20.45
CA LYS A 360 17.14 19.40 19.42
C LYS A 360 16.39 19.66 18.10
N PRO A 361 16.86 20.57 17.22
CA PRO A 361 16.23 20.77 15.92
C PRO A 361 16.16 19.40 15.22
N GLU A 362 14.94 18.97 14.87
CA GLU A 362 14.74 17.67 14.25
C GLU A 362 15.48 17.64 12.91
N ARG A 363 16.47 16.75 12.82
CA ARG A 363 17.32 16.62 11.65
C ARG A 363 16.50 16.10 10.47
N LYS A 364 16.23 16.99 9.51
CA LYS A 364 15.44 16.69 8.31
C LYS A 364 16.30 15.98 7.26
N VAL A 365 15.99 14.73 6.97
CA VAL A 365 16.61 13.96 5.88
C VAL A 365 15.58 13.75 4.78
N VAL A 366 15.86 14.28 3.60
CA VAL A 366 15.03 14.16 2.40
C VAL A 366 15.66 13.17 1.44
N PHE A 367 14.89 12.17 1.00
CA PHE A 367 15.30 11.26 -0.06
C PHE A 367 14.34 11.34 -1.24
N SER A 368 14.89 11.46 -2.45
CA SER A 368 14.10 11.40 -3.68
C SER A 368 14.91 10.74 -4.79
N ALA A 369 14.23 10.11 -5.75
CA ALA A 369 14.89 9.35 -6.80
C ALA A 369 14.18 9.48 -8.15
N ILE A 370 14.94 9.27 -9.23
CA ILE A 370 14.45 9.27 -10.60
C ILE A 370 15.01 8.10 -11.41
N GLN A 371 14.16 7.47 -12.22
CA GLN A 371 14.60 6.43 -13.13
C GLN A 371 15.45 7.00 -14.27
N PRO A 372 16.55 6.33 -14.67
CA PRO A 372 17.37 6.73 -15.81
C PRO A 372 16.64 6.42 -17.11
N THR A 373 15.90 7.39 -17.61
CA THR A 373 15.12 7.28 -18.86
C THR A 373 15.62 8.27 -19.92
N GLY A 374 16.88 8.70 -19.81
CA GLY A 374 17.46 9.73 -20.65
C GLY A 374 17.11 11.13 -20.18
N ILE A 375 16.93 12.04 -21.13
CA ILE A 375 16.75 13.47 -20.87
C ILE A 375 15.35 13.75 -20.31
N PRO A 376 15.23 14.37 -19.11
CA PRO A 376 13.94 14.76 -18.55
C PRO A 376 13.16 15.71 -19.47
N HIS A 377 11.84 15.53 -19.51
CA HIS A 377 10.96 16.48 -20.19
C HIS A 377 10.46 17.56 -19.21
N LEU A 378 9.85 18.61 -19.76
CA LEU A 378 9.34 19.77 -19.02
C LEU A 378 8.41 19.36 -17.86
N GLY A 379 7.51 18.41 -18.10
CA GLY A 379 6.66 17.85 -17.04
C GLY A 379 7.42 17.15 -15.90
N ASN A 380 8.60 16.57 -16.11
CA ASN A 380 9.42 16.07 -15.00
C ASN A 380 10.11 17.23 -14.27
N TYR A 381 10.59 18.21 -15.03
CA TYR A 381 11.28 19.37 -14.49
C TYR A 381 10.36 20.17 -13.55
N LEU A 382 9.21 20.62 -14.06
CA LEU A 382 8.23 21.40 -13.28
C LEU A 382 7.50 20.54 -12.23
N GLY A 383 7.39 19.23 -12.45
CA GLY A 383 6.71 18.33 -11.53
C GLY A 383 7.54 17.95 -10.31
N ALA A 384 8.87 17.83 -10.42
CA ALA A 384 9.69 17.34 -9.31
C ALA A 384 11.09 17.95 -9.24
N LEU A 385 11.78 18.12 -10.38
CA LEU A 385 13.20 18.45 -10.36
C LEU A 385 13.48 19.91 -9.96
N SER A 386 12.60 20.85 -10.33
CA SER A 386 12.67 22.24 -9.86
C SER A 386 12.55 22.32 -8.33
N GLN A 387 11.74 21.45 -7.74
CA GLN A 387 11.61 21.35 -6.29
C GLN A 387 12.87 20.78 -5.63
N TRP A 388 13.62 19.89 -6.30
CA TRP A 388 14.90 19.40 -5.76
C TRP A 388 15.92 20.53 -5.66
N LYS A 389 15.98 21.41 -6.68
CA LYS A 389 16.82 22.61 -6.63
C LYS A 389 16.41 23.52 -5.47
N ARG A 390 15.12 23.77 -5.30
CA ARG A 390 14.61 24.57 -4.17
C ARG A 390 14.98 23.97 -2.80
N LEU A 391 14.82 22.65 -2.64
CA LEU A 391 15.21 21.94 -1.42
C LEU A 391 16.71 22.06 -1.15
N GLN A 392 17.55 22.03 -2.19
CA GLN A 392 18.98 22.29 -2.07
C GLN A 392 19.25 23.71 -1.58
N ASP A 393 18.59 24.71 -2.15
CA ASP A 393 18.78 26.10 -1.75
C ASP A 393 18.30 26.35 -0.30
N GLU A 394 17.27 25.62 0.16
CA GLU A 394 16.86 25.56 1.57
C GLU A 394 17.95 24.87 2.44
N ALA A 395 18.51 23.74 1.99
CA ALA A 395 19.54 23.01 2.72
C ALA A 395 20.90 23.73 2.78
N ILE A 396 21.22 24.60 1.83
CA ILE A 396 22.38 25.49 1.90
C ILE A 396 22.25 26.47 3.06
N LYS A 397 21.02 26.91 3.37
CA LYS A 397 20.73 27.84 4.47
C LYS A 397 20.63 27.14 5.82
N ASP A 398 20.17 25.89 5.85
CA ASP A 398 20.03 25.09 7.08
C ASP A 398 20.88 23.80 7.02
N PRO A 399 22.00 23.72 7.77
CA PRO A 399 22.88 22.56 7.76
C PRO A 399 22.24 21.29 8.38
N ASN A 400 21.08 21.40 9.03
CA ASN A 400 20.36 20.24 9.55
C ASN A 400 19.59 19.48 8.47
N ILE A 401 19.42 20.07 7.28
CA ILE A 401 18.76 19.42 6.16
C ILE A 401 19.78 18.62 5.35
N LYS A 402 19.53 17.32 5.22
CA LYS A 402 20.33 16.42 4.38
C LYS A 402 19.53 15.94 3.19
N LEU A 403 20.12 16.06 2.01
CA LEU A 403 19.48 15.70 0.75
C LEU A 403 20.18 14.51 0.11
N TYR A 404 19.40 13.51 -0.26
CA TYR A 404 19.85 12.33 -0.99
C TYR A 404 19.01 12.20 -2.26
N PHE A 405 19.66 12.35 -3.41
CA PHE A 405 19.07 12.21 -4.73
C PHE A 405 19.70 11.05 -5.47
N SER A 406 18.88 10.10 -5.90
CA SER A 406 19.37 8.89 -6.56
C SER A 406 18.87 8.74 -7.99
N VAL A 407 19.77 8.37 -8.89
CA VAL A 407 19.43 7.83 -10.21
C VAL A 407 19.29 6.31 -10.07
N VAL A 408 18.05 5.82 -10.11
CA VAL A 408 17.69 4.44 -9.74
C VAL A 408 17.81 3.46 -10.91
N ASP A 409 19.04 3.04 -11.18
CA ASP A 409 19.38 2.11 -12.24
C ASP A 409 19.05 0.65 -11.94
N LEU A 410 18.98 0.22 -10.68
CA LEU A 410 18.50 -1.13 -10.34
C LEU A 410 16.99 -1.26 -10.60
N HIS A 411 16.21 -0.20 -10.32
CA HIS A 411 14.78 -0.17 -10.69
C HIS A 411 14.56 -0.23 -12.19
N ALA A 412 15.44 0.36 -13.00
CA ALA A 412 15.35 0.29 -14.46
C ALA A 412 15.50 -1.15 -14.99
N LEU A 413 16.24 -2.02 -14.30
CA LEU A 413 16.42 -3.44 -14.69
C LEU A 413 15.15 -4.29 -14.53
N THR A 414 14.13 -3.80 -13.82
CA THR A 414 12.85 -4.52 -13.66
C THR A 414 12.10 -4.68 -14.98
N VAL A 415 12.40 -3.83 -15.97
CA VAL A 415 11.96 -3.93 -17.36
C VAL A 415 13.21 -3.93 -18.24
N PRO A 416 13.74 -5.12 -18.60
CA PRO A 416 14.99 -5.23 -19.34
C PRO A 416 14.96 -4.47 -20.67
N GLY A 417 16.00 -3.68 -20.92
CA GLY A 417 16.26 -3.00 -22.19
C GLY A 417 17.71 -3.18 -22.64
N PRO A 418 18.10 -2.64 -23.81
CA PRO A 418 19.48 -2.71 -24.30
C PRO A 418 20.47 -2.08 -23.32
N LYS A 419 21.64 -2.71 -23.13
CA LYS A 419 22.65 -2.24 -22.16
C LYS A 419 23.17 -0.84 -22.52
N GLU A 420 23.38 -0.57 -23.80
CA GLU A 420 23.88 0.70 -24.32
C GLU A 420 22.90 1.82 -24.03
N ALA A 421 21.60 1.54 -24.20
CA ALA A 421 20.53 2.49 -23.92
C ALA A 421 20.46 2.87 -22.43
N LEU A 422 20.65 1.91 -21.52
CA LEU A 422 20.69 2.18 -20.08
C LEU A 422 21.93 3.01 -19.70
N VAL A 423 23.10 2.69 -20.24
CA VAL A 423 24.33 3.46 -20.00
C VAL A 423 24.17 4.90 -20.47
N ALA A 424 23.69 5.10 -21.71
CA ALA A 424 23.42 6.43 -22.24
C ALA A 424 22.38 7.17 -21.39
N SER A 425 21.28 6.50 -21.02
CA SER A 425 20.22 7.09 -20.21
C SER A 425 20.71 7.53 -18.83
N LYS A 426 21.56 6.72 -18.18
CA LYS A 426 22.19 7.06 -16.91
C LYS A 426 23.03 8.33 -17.03
N LYS A 427 23.93 8.38 -18.01
CA LYS A 427 24.82 9.53 -18.26
C LYS A 427 24.01 10.80 -18.52
N GLN A 428 23.01 10.71 -19.40
CA GLN A 428 22.11 11.83 -19.74
C GLN A 428 21.29 12.31 -18.54
N THR A 429 20.71 11.40 -17.75
CA THR A 429 19.93 11.77 -16.57
C THR A 429 20.82 12.46 -15.53
N LEU A 430 22.02 11.93 -15.24
CA LEU A 430 22.94 12.58 -14.29
C LEU A 430 23.37 13.97 -14.77
N ALA A 431 23.77 14.10 -16.03
CA ALA A 431 24.15 15.39 -16.62
C ALA A 431 22.99 16.39 -16.56
N ALA A 432 21.76 15.95 -16.83
CA ALA A 432 20.56 16.78 -16.73
C ALA A 432 20.30 17.26 -15.29
N LEU A 433 20.48 16.40 -14.28
CA LEU A 433 20.30 16.78 -12.88
C LEU A 433 21.32 17.82 -12.42
N LEU A 434 22.59 17.68 -12.84
CA LEU A 434 23.63 18.67 -12.58
C LEU A 434 23.39 19.98 -13.33
N ALA A 435 22.88 19.90 -14.56
CA ALA A 435 22.55 21.06 -15.38
C ALA A 435 21.38 21.89 -14.81
N ILE A 436 20.42 21.24 -14.16
CA ILE A 436 19.31 21.89 -13.43
C ILE A 436 19.82 22.73 -12.24
N GLY A 437 21.04 22.49 -11.76
CA GLY A 437 21.62 23.22 -10.64
C GLY A 437 21.82 22.40 -9.37
N LEU A 438 21.65 21.08 -9.44
CA LEU A 438 22.03 20.23 -8.31
C LEU A 438 23.55 20.20 -8.16
N ASP A 439 23.98 20.39 -6.93
CA ASP A 439 25.38 20.49 -6.56
C ASP A 439 25.73 19.33 -5.60
N PRO A 440 26.62 18.40 -6.01
CA PRO A 440 27.12 17.32 -5.16
C PRO A 440 27.77 17.78 -3.86
N GLU A 441 28.20 19.05 -3.77
CA GLU A 441 28.74 19.62 -2.54
C GLU A 441 27.67 19.94 -1.49
N HIS A 442 26.42 20.06 -1.90
CA HIS A 442 25.29 20.37 -1.01
C HIS A 442 24.25 19.25 -0.92
N CYS A 443 24.23 18.32 -1.88
CA CYS A 443 23.39 17.13 -1.84
C CYS A 443 24.17 15.87 -2.21
N ALA A 444 23.73 14.70 -1.76
CA ALA A 444 24.30 13.44 -2.23
C ALA A 444 23.56 13.04 -3.53
N LEU A 445 24.18 13.27 -4.68
CA LEU A 445 23.69 12.83 -5.98
C LEU A 445 24.46 11.60 -6.48
N PHE A 446 23.81 10.45 -6.65
CA PHE A 446 24.51 9.19 -6.91
C PHE A 446 23.69 8.19 -7.75
N TYR A 447 24.35 7.18 -8.32
CA TYR A 447 23.69 6.03 -8.93
C TYR A 447 23.36 4.97 -7.87
N GLN A 448 22.12 4.47 -7.87
CA GLN A 448 21.65 3.47 -6.91
C GLN A 448 22.57 2.23 -6.84
N SER A 449 23.01 1.69 -7.98
CA SER A 449 23.89 0.52 -8.06
C SER A 449 25.26 0.68 -7.40
N ARG A 450 25.71 1.91 -7.13
CA ARG A 450 27.00 2.19 -6.47
C ARG A 450 26.93 1.95 -4.96
N ILE A 451 25.73 1.97 -4.39
CA ILE A 451 25.49 1.77 -2.96
C ILE A 451 25.08 0.32 -2.73
N LYS A 452 26.06 -0.58 -2.62
CA LYS A 452 25.85 -2.03 -2.44
C LYS A 452 24.96 -2.37 -1.23
N GLN A 453 24.98 -1.49 -0.22
CA GLN A 453 24.16 -1.57 0.97
C GLN A 453 22.66 -1.58 0.68
N ILE A 454 22.22 -0.93 -0.41
CA ILE A 454 20.81 -0.95 -0.85
C ILE A 454 20.38 -2.39 -1.17
N ALA A 455 21.20 -3.14 -1.91
CA ALA A 455 20.91 -4.53 -2.25
C ALA A 455 20.90 -5.43 -1.00
N ASN A 456 21.82 -5.19 -0.05
CA ASN A 456 21.85 -5.92 1.22
C ASN A 456 20.59 -5.65 2.05
N LEU A 457 20.20 -4.38 2.22
CA LEU A 457 18.99 -4.01 2.96
C LEU A 457 17.73 -4.53 2.27
N TYR A 458 17.67 -4.48 0.94
CA TYR A 458 16.59 -5.06 0.14
C TYR A 458 16.35 -6.54 0.48
N TRP A 459 17.42 -7.34 0.57
CA TRP A 459 17.30 -8.75 0.95
C TRP A 459 16.73 -8.92 2.36
N ILE A 460 17.27 -8.19 3.33
CA ILE A 460 16.84 -8.25 4.74
C ILE A 460 15.38 -7.85 4.91
N LEU A 461 14.96 -6.75 4.26
CA LEU A 461 13.55 -6.31 4.26
C LEU A 461 12.65 -7.32 3.54
N GLY A 462 13.16 -7.98 2.49
CA GLY A 462 12.44 -9.05 1.80
C GLY A 462 12.09 -10.22 2.72
N CYS A 463 12.96 -10.57 3.68
CA CYS A 463 12.70 -11.64 4.65
C CYS A 463 11.56 -11.36 5.63
N THR A 464 11.12 -10.10 5.78
CA THR A 464 9.99 -9.71 6.64
C THR A 464 8.79 -9.15 5.88
N SER A 465 8.89 -9.07 4.55
CA SER A 465 7.83 -8.52 3.71
C SER A 465 6.82 -9.60 3.32
N SER A 466 5.53 -9.29 3.47
CA SER A 466 4.45 -10.23 3.12
C SER A 466 4.25 -10.31 1.61
N MET A 467 4.38 -11.52 1.04
CA MET A 467 4.01 -11.81 -0.35
C MET A 467 2.56 -11.42 -0.66
N GLY A 468 1.66 -11.62 0.30
CA GLY A 468 0.25 -11.26 0.17
C GLY A 468 0.05 -9.74 0.03
N TYR A 469 0.86 -8.93 0.70
CA TYR A 469 0.78 -7.48 0.56
C TYR A 469 1.26 -7.02 -0.82
N LEU A 470 2.43 -7.51 -1.25
CA LEU A 470 2.98 -7.21 -2.58
C LEU A 470 2.01 -7.61 -3.71
N SER A 471 1.32 -8.74 -3.56
CA SER A 471 0.31 -9.19 -4.54
C SER A 471 -0.87 -8.24 -4.75
N ARG A 472 -1.22 -7.44 -3.74
CA ARG A 472 -2.34 -6.50 -3.78
C ARG A 472 -1.95 -5.13 -4.35
N MET A 473 -0.66 -4.86 -4.51
CA MET A 473 -0.22 -3.63 -5.17
C MET A 473 -0.64 -3.66 -6.64
N THR A 474 -1.16 -2.55 -7.17
CA THR A 474 -1.74 -2.50 -8.53
C THR A 474 -0.72 -2.10 -9.59
N GLN A 475 0.44 -1.56 -9.20
CA GLN A 475 1.41 -0.99 -10.14
C GLN A 475 2.09 -2.02 -11.06
N TRP A 476 2.32 -3.26 -10.61
CA TRP A 476 2.87 -4.29 -11.49
C TRP A 476 1.85 -4.71 -12.56
N LYS A 477 0.54 -4.61 -12.28
CA LYS A 477 -0.52 -4.91 -13.26
C LYS A 477 -0.53 -3.87 -14.37
N SER A 478 -0.49 -2.58 -14.01
CA SER A 478 -0.47 -1.49 -14.99
C SER A 478 0.79 -1.51 -15.84
N LYS A 479 1.97 -1.81 -15.25
CA LYS A 479 3.23 -1.95 -16.00
C LYS A 479 3.24 -3.12 -16.99
N LEU A 480 2.49 -4.19 -16.70
CA LEU A 480 2.31 -5.32 -17.62
C LEU A 480 1.13 -5.12 -18.59
N LYS A 481 0.45 -3.95 -18.57
CA LYS A 481 -0.78 -3.68 -19.32
C LYS A 481 -1.86 -4.75 -19.10
N LEU A 482 -1.94 -5.28 -17.88
CA LEU A 482 -2.95 -6.25 -17.48
C LEU A 482 -4.16 -5.51 -16.90
N ASP A 483 -5.35 -6.08 -17.08
CA ASP A 483 -6.57 -5.55 -16.49
C ASP A 483 -6.46 -5.49 -14.96
N ALA A 484 -7.08 -4.49 -14.33
CA ALA A 484 -7.01 -4.28 -12.89
C ALA A 484 -7.50 -5.50 -12.08
N ASP A 485 -8.46 -6.23 -12.64
CA ASP A 485 -9.06 -7.45 -12.07
C ASP A 485 -8.18 -8.70 -12.25
N THR A 486 -7.09 -8.61 -13.02
CA THR A 486 -6.21 -9.76 -13.25
C THR A 486 -5.60 -10.22 -11.93
N SER A 487 -5.92 -11.45 -11.53
CA SER A 487 -5.32 -12.09 -10.36
C SER A 487 -3.90 -12.57 -10.69
N LEU A 488 -3.03 -12.65 -9.68
CA LEU A 488 -1.76 -13.38 -9.80
C LEU A 488 -1.95 -14.85 -10.17
N GLU A 489 -3.16 -15.40 -10.01
CA GLU A 489 -3.46 -16.78 -10.40
C GLU A 489 -3.67 -16.98 -11.91
N ASP A 490 -3.92 -15.90 -12.67
CA ASP A 490 -4.00 -15.97 -14.13
C ASP A 490 -2.65 -16.43 -14.70
N SER A 491 -2.68 -17.50 -15.49
CA SER A 491 -1.49 -18.09 -16.12
C SER A 491 -0.72 -17.08 -16.98
N ARG A 492 -1.42 -16.10 -17.59
CA ARG A 492 -0.78 -15.02 -18.38
C ARG A 492 -0.02 -14.06 -17.48
N ALA A 493 -0.59 -13.69 -16.33
CA ALA A 493 0.07 -12.83 -15.36
C ALA A 493 1.30 -13.52 -14.74
N LYS A 494 1.21 -14.81 -14.40
CA LYS A 494 2.35 -15.59 -13.87
C LYS A 494 3.51 -15.72 -14.85
N ALA A 495 3.23 -15.89 -16.15
CA ALA A 495 4.28 -16.02 -17.17
C ALA A 495 5.00 -14.69 -17.44
N ALA A 496 4.25 -13.58 -17.45
CA ALA A 496 4.76 -12.24 -17.74
C ALA A 496 5.47 -11.60 -16.53
N LEU A 497 4.96 -11.78 -15.32
CA LEU A 497 5.49 -11.15 -14.12
C LEU A 497 6.84 -11.76 -13.71
N LYS A 498 7.88 -10.92 -13.71
CA LYS A 498 9.21 -11.28 -13.22
C LYS A 498 9.37 -10.89 -11.75
N HIS A 499 10.22 -11.62 -11.03
CA HIS A 499 10.46 -11.38 -9.60
C HIS A 499 10.81 -9.92 -9.30
N GLY A 500 11.73 -9.31 -10.08
CA GLY A 500 12.13 -7.92 -9.87
C GLY A 500 10.98 -6.92 -9.98
N LEU A 501 10.06 -7.10 -10.94
CA LEU A 501 8.88 -6.24 -11.08
C LEU A 501 7.85 -6.47 -9.96
N PHE A 502 7.85 -7.64 -9.34
CA PHE A 502 7.00 -7.93 -8.19
C PHE A 502 7.58 -7.39 -6.87
N SER A 503 8.91 -7.47 -6.70
CA SER A 503 9.61 -7.14 -5.46
C SER A 503 10.21 -5.73 -5.41
N TYR A 504 10.18 -4.95 -6.51
CA TYR A 504 10.73 -3.59 -6.51
C TYR A 504 10.17 -2.67 -5.41
N PRO A 505 8.93 -2.82 -4.88
CA PRO A 505 8.49 -2.00 -3.75
C PRO A 505 9.36 -2.18 -2.50
N ILE A 506 9.92 -3.38 -2.29
CA ILE A 506 10.90 -3.64 -1.23
C ILE A 506 12.21 -2.91 -1.54
N LEU A 507 12.63 -2.91 -2.80
CA LEU A 507 13.85 -2.20 -3.23
C LEU A 507 13.68 -0.69 -3.01
N GLN A 508 12.51 -0.14 -3.34
CA GLN A 508 12.16 1.25 -3.08
C GLN A 508 12.15 1.57 -1.58
N ALA A 509 11.64 0.67 -0.73
CA ALA A 509 11.74 0.82 0.71
C ALA A 509 13.21 0.83 1.18
N ALA A 510 14.05 -0.04 0.64
CA ALA A 510 15.49 -0.06 0.95
C ALA A 510 16.18 1.25 0.56
N ASP A 511 15.88 1.81 -0.62
CA ASP A 511 16.41 3.10 -1.08
C ASP A 511 16.12 4.26 -0.09
N ILE A 512 14.92 4.27 0.48
CA ILE A 512 14.46 5.32 1.41
C ILE A 512 15.09 5.10 2.80
N LEU A 513 15.01 3.87 3.31
CA LEU A 513 15.35 3.55 4.69
C LEU A 513 16.85 3.50 4.93
N ILE A 514 17.65 3.20 3.91
CA ILE A 514 19.12 3.12 4.04
C ILE A 514 19.74 4.46 4.45
N HIS A 515 19.13 5.57 4.05
CA HIS A 515 19.55 6.91 4.43
C HIS A 515 18.79 7.46 5.64
N ARG A 516 17.92 6.65 6.25
CA ARG A 516 17.01 7.04 7.35
C ARG A 516 16.23 8.30 6.98
N ALA A 517 15.69 8.32 5.76
CA ALA A 517 14.95 9.45 5.26
C ALA A 517 13.72 9.71 6.13
N THR A 518 13.60 10.95 6.58
CA THR A 518 12.44 11.44 7.35
C THR A 518 11.35 11.96 6.44
N HIS A 519 11.69 12.45 5.25
CA HIS A 519 10.78 13.10 4.33
C HIS A 519 11.02 12.54 2.93
N VAL A 520 9.97 12.13 2.24
CA VAL A 520 10.07 11.65 0.84
C VAL A 520 9.04 12.40 -0.01
N PRO A 521 9.48 13.28 -0.93
CA PRO A 521 8.59 13.96 -1.85
C PRO A 521 8.18 12.98 -2.94
N VAL A 522 6.90 12.65 -2.99
CA VAL A 522 6.36 11.71 -3.97
C VAL A 522 5.07 12.25 -4.57
N GLY A 523 4.79 11.87 -5.82
CA GLY A 523 3.47 12.07 -6.43
C GLY A 523 2.41 11.16 -5.80
N ASP A 524 1.15 11.51 -6.00
CA ASP A 524 0.01 10.74 -5.46
C ASP A 524 0.01 9.27 -5.91
N ASP A 525 0.56 8.98 -7.09
CA ASP A 525 0.68 7.63 -7.66
C ASP A 525 1.59 6.70 -6.84
N GLN A 526 2.53 7.27 -6.08
CA GLN A 526 3.53 6.53 -5.31
C GLN A 526 3.19 6.42 -3.81
N ARG A 527 2.04 6.96 -3.38
CA ARG A 527 1.61 6.92 -1.97
C ARG A 527 1.54 5.49 -1.42
N GLN A 528 1.04 4.54 -2.21
CA GLN A 528 0.94 3.13 -1.82
C GLN A 528 2.30 2.51 -1.48
N HIS A 529 3.36 2.86 -2.21
CA HIS A 529 4.71 2.33 -1.94
C HIS A 529 5.32 2.96 -0.70
N LEU A 530 5.02 4.23 -0.42
CA LEU A 530 5.53 4.89 0.77
C LEU A 530 4.86 4.33 2.04
N GLU A 531 3.57 4.01 1.99
CA GLU A 531 2.91 3.25 3.07
C GLU A 531 3.57 1.88 3.25
N PHE A 532 3.92 1.20 2.16
CA PHE A 532 4.65 -0.06 2.26
C PHE A 532 6.04 0.09 2.88
N ALA A 533 6.76 1.17 2.60
CA ALA A 533 8.04 1.44 3.26
C ALA A 533 7.87 1.60 4.79
N ARG A 534 6.77 2.21 5.26
CA ARG A 534 6.44 2.28 6.71
C ARG A 534 6.09 0.92 7.29
N GLU A 535 5.39 0.10 6.53
CA GLU A 535 5.11 -1.28 6.93
C GLU A 535 6.40 -2.10 7.04
N CYS A 536 7.33 -1.95 6.10
CA CYS A 536 8.66 -2.57 6.19
C CYS A 536 9.39 -2.17 7.48
N VAL A 537 9.35 -0.89 7.88
CA VAL A 537 9.91 -0.43 9.16
C VAL A 537 9.23 -1.11 10.33
N THR A 538 7.90 -1.15 10.35
CA THR A 538 7.12 -1.75 11.44
C THR A 538 7.42 -3.23 11.58
N ASN A 539 7.42 -3.97 10.46
CA ASN A 539 7.70 -5.40 10.43
C ASN A 539 9.15 -5.70 10.86
N PHE A 540 10.12 -4.93 10.36
CA PHE A 540 11.52 -5.07 10.74
C PHE A 540 11.71 -4.82 12.24
N ASN A 541 11.27 -3.67 12.73
CA ASN A 541 11.44 -3.27 14.13
C ASN A 541 10.74 -4.24 15.09
N SER A 542 9.56 -4.76 14.72
CA SER A 542 8.85 -5.77 15.50
C SER A 542 9.55 -7.13 15.51
N THR A 543 10.00 -7.60 14.35
CA THR A 543 10.63 -8.93 14.19
C THR A 543 11.93 -9.03 14.99
N TRP A 544 12.78 -8.01 14.88
CA TRP A 544 14.09 -7.98 15.54
C TRP A 544 14.11 -7.18 16.85
N LYS A 545 12.93 -6.75 17.35
CA LYS A 545 12.76 -6.01 18.61
C LYS A 545 13.72 -4.82 18.74
N THR A 546 13.77 -4.00 17.70
CA THR A 546 14.69 -2.86 17.56
C THR A 546 13.94 -1.62 17.09
N ASN A 547 14.58 -0.45 17.16
CA ASN A 547 14.07 0.82 16.64
C ASN A 547 15.12 1.51 15.73
N CYS A 548 15.95 0.73 15.02
CA CYS A 548 17.05 1.30 14.24
C CYS A 548 16.59 1.93 12.91
N LEU A 549 15.47 1.46 12.34
CA LEU A 549 14.85 2.06 11.16
C LEU A 549 13.72 3.01 11.59
N VAL A 550 13.60 4.13 10.87
CA VAL A 550 12.61 5.19 11.13
C VAL A 550 11.66 5.26 9.94
N ALA A 551 10.36 5.40 10.23
CA ALA A 551 9.34 5.51 9.21
C ALA A 551 9.40 6.90 8.54
N PRO A 552 9.41 6.99 7.19
CA PRO A 552 9.42 8.25 6.48
C PRO A 552 8.04 8.92 6.47
N GLU A 553 8.00 10.25 6.45
CA GLU A 553 6.81 11.06 6.21
C GLU A 553 6.64 11.38 4.73
N THR A 554 5.38 11.50 4.30
CA THR A 554 5.03 11.85 2.93
C THR A 554 4.99 13.36 2.82
N VAL A 555 5.82 13.91 1.93
CA VAL A 555 5.72 15.32 1.56
C VAL A 555 5.00 15.40 0.22
N ILE A 556 3.75 15.85 0.23
CA ILE A 556 3.03 16.14 -1.01
C ILE A 556 3.56 17.49 -1.51
N ALA A 557 4.45 17.44 -2.51
CA ALA A 557 4.88 18.66 -3.18
C ALA A 557 3.71 19.22 -4.01
N PRO A 558 3.50 20.54 -4.08
CA PRO A 558 2.56 21.14 -5.02
C PRO A 558 3.10 20.97 -6.44
N THR A 559 2.91 19.80 -7.03
CA THR A 559 3.43 19.48 -8.36
C THR A 559 2.45 19.97 -9.42
N LYS A 560 2.90 20.88 -10.29
CA LYS A 560 2.10 21.31 -11.45
C LYS A 560 2.09 20.17 -12.47
N ARG A 561 0.91 19.63 -12.78
CA ARG A 561 0.75 18.52 -13.73
C ARG A 561 0.75 19.05 -15.16
N ILE A 562 1.91 19.03 -15.81
CA ILE A 562 2.04 19.46 -17.21
C ILE A 562 1.54 18.36 -18.17
N MET A 563 0.68 18.77 -19.10
CA MET A 563 0.03 17.90 -20.08
C MET A 563 0.79 17.84 -21.41
N SER A 564 0.45 16.86 -22.25
CA SER A 564 1.01 16.69 -23.59
C SER A 564 0.56 17.82 -24.52
N LEU A 565 1.48 18.33 -25.35
CA LEU A 565 1.19 19.40 -26.30
C LEU A 565 0.28 18.96 -27.45
N THR A 566 0.24 17.65 -27.74
CA THR A 566 -0.62 17.09 -28.79
C THR A 566 -1.92 16.50 -28.26
N ASN A 567 -1.95 16.08 -27.00
CA ASN A 567 -3.15 15.57 -26.35
C ASN A 567 -3.25 16.18 -24.94
N PRO A 568 -3.88 17.35 -24.79
CA PRO A 568 -3.90 18.08 -23.51
C PRO A 568 -4.61 17.36 -22.36
N ARG A 569 -5.34 16.25 -22.62
CA ARG A 569 -5.96 15.43 -21.58
C ARG A 569 -5.02 14.38 -20.99
N GLU A 570 -3.90 14.12 -21.65
CA GLU A 570 -2.90 13.16 -21.21
C GLU A 570 -1.69 13.86 -20.59
N LYS A 571 -1.14 13.27 -19.54
CA LYS A 571 0.11 13.77 -18.94
C LYS A 571 1.25 13.65 -19.94
N MET A 572 2.13 14.64 -19.99
CA MET A 572 3.35 14.56 -20.79
C MET A 572 4.14 13.31 -20.39
N SER A 573 4.41 12.42 -21.35
CA SER A 573 5.06 11.14 -21.13
C SER A 573 6.28 10.95 -22.02
N LYS A 574 7.28 10.24 -21.48
CA LYS A 574 8.47 9.79 -22.20
C LYS A 574 8.14 8.72 -23.22
N SER A 575 7.13 7.90 -22.95
CA SER A 575 6.73 6.75 -23.76
C SER A 575 5.84 7.13 -24.95
N ASP A 576 5.46 8.39 -25.10
CA ASP A 576 4.67 8.83 -26.26
C ASP A 576 5.54 8.73 -27.53
N PRO A 577 5.11 7.99 -28.58
CA PRO A 577 5.87 7.87 -29.81
C PRO A 577 6.08 9.22 -30.52
N LYS A 578 5.20 10.20 -30.30
CA LYS A 578 5.29 11.52 -30.94
C LYS A 578 6.25 12.40 -30.15
N ALA A 579 7.44 12.68 -30.70
CA ALA A 579 8.39 13.60 -30.07
C ALA A 579 7.81 15.02 -29.86
N ARG A 580 6.90 15.47 -30.72
CA ARG A 580 6.21 16.76 -30.59
C ARG A 580 5.25 16.88 -29.40
N SER A 581 4.92 15.78 -28.73
CA SER A 581 4.06 15.78 -27.53
C SER A 581 4.74 16.39 -26.30
N ARG A 582 6.08 16.44 -26.31
CA ARG A 582 6.91 16.76 -25.14
C ARG A 582 8.05 17.70 -25.50
N ILE A 583 8.43 18.51 -24.53
CA ILE A 583 9.61 19.39 -24.60
C ILE A 583 10.66 18.79 -23.67
N HIS A 584 11.86 18.51 -24.17
CA HIS A 584 13.00 18.18 -23.33
C HIS A 584 13.64 19.46 -22.80
N ILE A 585 14.18 19.41 -21.59
CA ILE A 585 14.86 20.58 -20.98
C ILE A 585 16.12 21.00 -21.75
N THR A 586 16.57 20.15 -22.68
CA THR A 586 17.76 20.37 -23.52
C THR A 586 17.43 20.69 -24.97
N ASP A 587 16.14 20.85 -25.33
CA ASP A 587 15.74 21.13 -26.71
C ASP A 587 16.32 22.47 -27.21
N ALA A 588 16.70 22.53 -28.49
CA ALA A 588 17.17 23.77 -29.09
C ALA A 588 16.04 24.82 -29.17
N PRO A 589 16.35 26.14 -29.21
CA PRO A 589 15.31 27.18 -29.26
C PRO A 589 14.31 26.97 -30.41
N GLU A 590 14.83 26.62 -31.58
CA GLU A 590 14.04 26.35 -32.79
C GLU A 590 13.09 25.14 -32.62
N GLU A 591 13.52 24.11 -31.90
CA GLU A 591 12.70 22.93 -31.63
C GLU A 591 11.58 23.24 -30.64
N ILE A 592 11.87 24.04 -29.59
CA ILE A 592 10.87 24.51 -28.63
C ILE A 592 9.81 25.33 -29.36
N GLU A 593 10.22 26.29 -30.19
CA GLU A 593 9.30 27.11 -30.99
C GLU A 593 8.40 26.25 -31.88
N LYS A 594 8.99 25.29 -32.63
CA LYS A 594 8.24 24.39 -33.50
C LYS A 594 7.22 23.55 -32.73
N LYS A 595 7.58 23.04 -31.54
CA LYS A 595 6.70 22.22 -30.70
C LYS A 595 5.56 23.03 -30.09
N ILE A 596 5.84 24.23 -29.57
CA ILE A 596 4.81 25.12 -29.00
C ILE A 596 3.88 25.66 -30.07
N LYS A 597 4.40 26.06 -31.23
CA LYS A 597 3.58 26.48 -32.38
C LYS A 597 2.59 25.40 -32.80
N GLY A 598 3.05 24.15 -32.81
CA GLY A 598 2.25 22.95 -33.10
C GLY A 598 1.40 22.42 -31.95
N ALA A 599 1.35 23.08 -30.78
CA ALA A 599 0.53 22.65 -29.65
C ALA A 599 -0.97 22.80 -29.96
N VAL A 600 -1.77 21.84 -29.53
CA VAL A 600 -3.21 21.80 -29.76
C VAL A 600 -3.90 22.80 -28.83
N THR A 601 -4.65 23.73 -29.42
CA THR A 601 -5.50 24.71 -28.74
C THR A 601 -6.91 24.61 -29.29
N ASP A 602 -7.89 25.17 -28.58
CA ASP A 602 -9.24 25.33 -29.11
C ASP A 602 -9.31 26.46 -30.16
N ALA A 603 -10.50 26.62 -30.75
CA ALA A 603 -10.79 27.63 -31.76
C ALA A 603 -11.48 28.88 -31.19
N LEU A 604 -11.52 29.03 -29.85
CA LEU A 604 -12.13 30.19 -29.22
C LEU A 604 -11.15 31.36 -29.27
N GLY A 605 -11.64 32.54 -29.67
CA GLY A 605 -10.80 33.72 -29.92
C GLY A 605 -10.35 34.49 -28.68
N ASN A 606 -10.79 34.12 -27.47
CA ASN A 606 -10.33 34.73 -26.22
C ASN A 606 -9.49 33.73 -25.41
N ILE A 607 -8.63 34.21 -24.53
CA ILE A 607 -7.85 33.33 -23.63
C ILE A 607 -8.51 33.30 -22.26
N THR A 608 -8.87 32.11 -21.79
CA THR A 608 -9.42 31.89 -20.44
C THR A 608 -8.75 30.68 -19.80
N TYR A 609 -8.61 30.70 -18.47
CA TYR A 609 -8.09 29.56 -17.74
C TYR A 609 -9.22 28.61 -17.36
N ASP A 610 -9.37 27.54 -18.14
CA ASP A 610 -10.28 26.44 -17.83
C ASP A 610 -9.59 25.08 -18.10
N PRO A 611 -9.10 24.39 -17.06
CA PRO A 611 -8.44 23.09 -17.22
C PRO A 611 -9.34 21.95 -17.71
N VAL A 612 -10.67 22.07 -17.56
CA VAL A 612 -11.63 21.00 -17.89
C VAL A 612 -12.09 21.14 -19.34
N GLU A 613 -12.62 22.31 -19.70
CA GLU A 613 -13.18 22.56 -21.03
C GLU A 613 -12.12 23.02 -22.03
N ARG A 614 -11.07 23.73 -21.57
CA ARG A 614 -10.00 24.29 -22.42
C ARG A 614 -8.60 23.82 -22.00
N PRO A 615 -8.36 22.49 -21.92
CA PRO A 615 -7.12 21.94 -21.36
C PRO A 615 -5.85 22.36 -22.12
N GLY A 616 -5.95 22.65 -23.43
CA GLY A 616 -4.81 23.10 -24.24
C GLY A 616 -4.31 24.49 -23.84
N ILE A 617 -5.21 25.46 -23.73
CA ILE A 617 -4.90 26.84 -23.32
C ILE A 617 -4.48 26.87 -21.85
N ALA A 618 -5.20 26.15 -20.97
CA ALA A 618 -4.85 26.03 -19.57
C ALA A 618 -3.42 25.47 -19.38
N ASN A 619 -3.04 24.43 -20.14
CA ASN A 619 -1.68 23.87 -20.08
C ASN A 619 -0.60 24.87 -20.52
N LEU A 620 -0.86 25.70 -21.54
CA LEU A 620 0.08 26.76 -21.96
C LEU A 620 0.23 27.85 -20.89
N LEU A 621 -0.88 28.25 -20.24
CA LEU A 621 -0.87 29.20 -19.13
C LEU A 621 -0.16 28.62 -17.89
N ASP A 622 -0.33 27.33 -17.61
CA ASP A 622 0.37 26.63 -16.52
C ASP A 622 1.89 26.64 -16.76
N ILE A 623 2.32 26.41 -18.00
CA ILE A 623 3.72 26.49 -18.40
C ILE A 623 4.22 27.93 -18.27
N LEU A 624 3.49 28.93 -18.78
CA LEU A 624 3.89 30.34 -18.69
C LEU A 624 4.06 30.78 -17.23
N SER A 625 3.07 30.47 -16.38
CA SER A 625 3.10 30.73 -14.94
C SER A 625 4.31 30.10 -14.24
N ALA A 626 4.81 28.96 -14.74
CA ALA A 626 5.95 28.28 -14.12
C ALA A 626 7.30 28.98 -14.38
N PHE A 627 7.42 29.74 -15.48
CA PHE A 627 8.63 30.49 -15.84
C PHE A 627 8.48 32.00 -15.62
N ASP A 628 7.34 32.44 -15.10
CA ASP A 628 7.08 33.84 -14.82
C ASP A 628 7.88 34.30 -13.58
N LYS A 629 8.76 35.28 -13.77
CA LYS A 629 9.59 35.86 -12.71
C LYS A 629 8.77 36.58 -11.64
N GLN A 630 7.56 37.01 -11.97
CA GLN A 630 6.65 37.71 -11.06
C GLN A 630 5.80 36.73 -10.23
N GLY A 631 5.84 35.43 -10.55
CA GLY A 631 5.11 34.39 -9.83
C GLY A 631 3.60 34.46 -10.01
N ARG A 632 3.10 35.04 -11.11
CA ARG A 632 1.66 35.15 -11.38
C ARG A 632 1.03 33.77 -11.57
N THR A 633 -0.22 33.65 -11.14
CA THR A 633 -1.02 32.43 -11.32
C THR A 633 -1.51 32.29 -12.77
N PRO A 634 -1.85 31.07 -13.23
CA PRO A 634 -2.41 30.87 -14.56
C PRO A 634 -3.68 31.69 -14.82
N ALA A 635 -4.51 31.90 -13.78
CA ALA A 635 -5.72 32.71 -13.86
C ALA A 635 -5.40 34.20 -14.08
N GLN A 636 -4.43 34.75 -13.34
CA GLN A 636 -3.98 36.14 -13.52
C GLN A 636 -3.36 36.37 -14.90
N LEU A 637 -2.61 35.39 -15.42
CA LEU A 637 -2.09 35.45 -16.78
C LEU A 637 -3.21 35.35 -17.82
N ALA A 638 -4.28 34.59 -17.55
CA ALA A 638 -5.43 34.56 -18.46
C ALA A 638 -6.13 35.91 -18.56
N GLU A 639 -6.23 36.66 -17.45
CA GLU A 639 -6.80 38.01 -17.44
C GLU A 639 -5.99 39.00 -18.28
N GLU A 640 -4.66 38.95 -18.19
CA GLU A 640 -3.75 39.79 -18.99
C GLU A 640 -3.79 39.48 -20.49
N PHE A 641 -3.99 38.20 -20.82
CA PHE A 641 -4.07 37.73 -22.20
C PHE A 641 -5.52 37.63 -22.72
N ALA A 642 -6.52 38.12 -21.97
CA ALA A 642 -7.94 37.89 -22.29
C ALA A 642 -8.32 38.35 -23.71
N ASP A 643 -7.77 39.48 -24.16
CA ASP A 643 -8.02 40.08 -25.47
C ASP A 643 -7.07 39.56 -26.58
N GLN A 644 -6.13 38.70 -26.24
CA GLN A 644 -5.13 38.15 -27.17
C GLN A 644 -5.57 36.81 -27.77
N GLN A 645 -4.91 36.42 -28.86
CA GLN A 645 -5.19 35.16 -29.55
C GLN A 645 -4.21 34.06 -29.12
N ALA A 646 -4.58 32.80 -29.37
CA ALA A 646 -3.74 31.65 -29.07
C ALA A 646 -2.29 31.72 -29.64
N PRO A 647 -2.04 32.27 -30.85
CA PRO A 647 -0.68 32.48 -31.35
C PRO A 647 0.17 33.42 -30.49
N ASP A 648 -0.42 34.47 -29.91
CA ASP A 648 0.29 35.43 -29.06
C ASP A 648 0.71 34.78 -27.75
N LEU A 649 -0.19 34.00 -27.14
CA LEU A 649 0.13 33.18 -25.96
C LEU A 649 1.25 32.17 -26.26
N LYS A 650 1.20 31.49 -27.41
CA LYS A 650 2.25 30.56 -27.84
C LYS A 650 3.60 31.27 -28.00
N ALA A 651 3.62 32.48 -28.54
CA ALA A 651 4.84 33.27 -28.67
C ALA A 651 5.41 33.66 -27.29
N ALA A 652 4.55 34.10 -26.37
CA ALA A 652 4.93 34.42 -24.99
C ALA A 652 5.50 33.21 -24.24
N VAL A 653 4.83 32.05 -24.33
CA VAL A 653 5.29 30.78 -23.75
C VAL A 653 6.63 30.35 -24.34
N THR A 654 6.80 30.47 -25.66
CA THR A 654 8.05 30.11 -26.35
C THR A 654 9.21 30.94 -25.82
N LYS A 655 9.03 32.26 -25.72
CA LYS A 655 10.05 33.17 -25.19
C LYS A 655 10.40 32.82 -23.74
N ALA A 656 9.39 32.66 -22.88
CA ALA A 656 9.60 32.33 -21.47
C ALA A 656 10.36 30.99 -21.28
N LEU A 657 10.06 29.99 -22.10
CA LEU A 657 10.76 28.70 -22.08
C LEU A 657 12.20 28.79 -22.57
N ILE A 658 12.45 29.50 -23.68
CA ILE A 658 13.80 29.67 -24.23
C ILE A 658 14.70 30.37 -23.20
N ASP A 659 14.21 31.46 -22.61
CA ASP A 659 14.93 32.24 -21.62
C ASP A 659 15.13 31.42 -20.33
N GLY A 660 14.09 30.74 -19.85
CA GLY A 660 14.13 29.96 -18.61
C GLY A 660 14.97 28.69 -18.67
N LEU A 661 15.13 28.09 -19.86
CA LEU A 661 15.93 26.87 -20.07
C LEU A 661 17.34 27.16 -20.61
N ALA A 662 17.68 28.42 -20.93
CA ALA A 662 18.99 28.78 -21.50
C ALA A 662 20.16 28.27 -20.65
N GLU A 663 20.20 28.64 -19.36
CA GLU A 663 21.29 28.22 -18.46
C GLU A 663 21.37 26.69 -18.31
N ILE A 664 20.22 26.01 -18.25
CA ILE A 664 20.17 24.55 -18.12
C ILE A 664 20.76 23.88 -19.37
N ARG A 665 20.49 24.43 -20.57
CA ARG A 665 21.05 23.91 -21.82
C ARG A 665 22.57 24.07 -21.88
N ASP A 666 23.07 25.25 -21.54
CA ASP A 666 24.51 25.55 -21.59
C ASP A 666 25.27 24.65 -20.60
N ARG A 667 24.75 24.51 -19.38
CA ARG A 667 25.32 23.60 -18.37
C ARG A 667 25.25 22.13 -18.81
N TYR A 668 24.16 21.73 -19.43
CA TYR A 668 24.02 20.36 -19.92
C TYR A 668 25.05 20.06 -21.02
N GLN A 669 25.25 20.98 -21.96
CA GLN A 669 26.26 20.84 -23.00
C GLN A 669 27.67 20.73 -22.39
N PHE A 670 27.99 21.58 -21.40
CA PHE A 670 29.24 21.47 -20.66
C PHE A 670 29.48 20.08 -20.05
N PHE A 671 28.48 19.48 -19.39
CA PHE A 671 28.61 18.13 -18.81
C PHE A 671 28.63 17.01 -19.85
N GLN A 672 28.09 17.22 -21.05
CA GLN A 672 28.21 16.26 -22.15
C GLN A 672 29.62 16.24 -22.73
N GLU A 673 30.26 17.40 -22.86
CA GLU A 673 31.60 17.57 -23.40
C GLU A 673 32.69 17.26 -22.35
N ASN A 674 32.40 17.48 -21.06
CA ASN A 674 33.35 17.26 -19.96
C ASN A 674 32.99 16.04 -19.11
N GLU A 675 33.41 14.85 -19.57
CA GLU A 675 33.17 13.60 -18.86
C GLU A 675 33.86 13.52 -17.49
N LYS A 676 35.01 14.18 -17.33
CA LYS A 676 35.72 14.22 -16.04
C LYS A 676 34.89 14.94 -14.98
N ALA A 677 34.35 16.11 -15.29
CA ALA A 677 33.51 16.86 -14.37
C ALA A 677 32.25 16.07 -13.95
N LEU A 678 31.64 15.34 -14.88
CA LEU A 678 30.50 14.48 -14.60
C LEU A 678 30.85 13.33 -13.65
N LYS A 679 32.03 12.71 -13.85
CA LYS A 679 32.52 11.62 -13.01
C LYS A 679 32.89 12.11 -11.60
N ASP A 680 33.60 13.22 -11.50
CA ASP A 680 34.00 13.80 -10.21
C ASP A 680 32.75 14.17 -9.38
N ALA A 681 31.73 14.75 -10.03
CA ALA A 681 30.44 15.05 -9.41
C ALA A 681 29.72 13.79 -8.88
N GLU A 682 29.71 12.70 -9.66
CA GLU A 682 29.13 11.41 -9.24
C GLU A 682 29.88 10.81 -8.06
N GLU A 683 31.19 10.87 -8.06
CA GLU A 683 32.05 10.30 -7.04
C GLU A 683 31.85 11.01 -5.70
N THR A 684 31.83 12.35 -5.70
CA THR A 684 31.54 13.16 -4.51
C THR A 684 30.20 12.79 -3.86
N GLY A 685 29.13 12.74 -4.66
CA GLY A 685 27.81 12.37 -4.16
C GLY A 685 27.73 10.93 -3.66
N THR A 686 28.42 10.01 -4.35
CA THR A 686 28.50 8.59 -3.99
C THR A 686 29.20 8.38 -2.66
N ILE A 687 30.33 9.04 -2.39
CA ILE A 687 31.07 8.92 -1.12
C ILE A 687 30.17 9.33 0.06
N ARG A 688 29.42 10.43 -0.08
CA ARG A 688 28.47 10.91 0.93
C ARG A 688 27.35 9.91 1.18
N ALA A 689 26.80 9.33 0.11
CA ALA A 689 25.77 8.31 0.19
C ALA A 689 26.27 7.01 0.84
N ILE A 690 27.46 6.50 0.46
CA ILE A 690 28.08 5.30 1.04
C ILE A 690 28.27 5.47 2.56
N ARG A 691 28.76 6.64 3.01
CA ARG A 691 28.96 6.90 4.45
C ARG A 691 27.64 6.83 5.21
N SER A 692 26.58 7.44 4.68
CA SER A 692 25.25 7.40 5.27
C SER A 692 24.70 5.98 5.33
N ALA A 693 24.79 5.26 4.21
CA ALA A 693 24.31 3.89 4.08
C ALA A 693 25.06 2.91 4.98
N GLY A 694 26.39 3.04 5.07
CA GLY A 694 27.23 2.20 5.94
C GLY A 694 26.86 2.34 7.42
N ASN A 695 26.57 3.56 7.89
CA ASN A 695 26.11 3.78 9.25
C ASN A 695 24.79 3.05 9.53
N THR A 696 23.83 3.13 8.61
CA THR A 696 22.55 2.43 8.73
C THR A 696 22.73 0.92 8.69
N MET A 697 23.53 0.40 7.75
CA MET A 697 23.79 -1.04 7.68
C MET A 697 24.44 -1.59 8.93
N SER A 698 25.41 -0.88 9.52
CA SER A 698 26.02 -1.34 10.77
C SER A 698 24.98 -1.51 11.89
N MET A 699 23.99 -0.62 11.98
CA MET A 699 22.88 -0.76 12.94
C MET A 699 21.95 -1.92 12.60
N VAL A 700 21.65 -2.12 11.31
CA VAL A 700 20.79 -3.21 10.83
C VAL A 700 21.46 -4.57 11.04
N GLU A 701 22.73 -4.72 10.67
CA GLU A 701 23.52 -5.94 10.81
C GLU A 701 23.67 -6.34 12.28
N LYS A 702 23.89 -5.35 13.17
CA LYS A 702 23.88 -5.57 14.62
C LYS A 702 22.52 -6.06 15.14
N ALA A 703 21.42 -5.47 14.65
CA ALA A 703 20.08 -5.87 15.07
C ALA A 703 19.69 -7.28 14.59
N VAL A 704 20.10 -7.65 13.37
CA VAL A 704 19.80 -8.96 12.77
C VAL A 704 20.78 -10.05 13.23
N GLY A 705 21.95 -9.66 13.76
CA GLY A 705 22.96 -10.59 14.27
C GLY A 705 23.93 -11.11 13.20
N ILE A 706 24.13 -10.35 12.11
CA ILE A 706 25.05 -10.70 11.01
C ILE A 706 26.28 -9.76 10.96
N TYR A 707 26.51 -9.01 12.03
CA TYR A 707 27.70 -8.18 12.17
C TYR A 707 28.95 -9.05 12.36
N ASP A 708 30.11 -8.51 12.00
CA ASP A 708 31.37 -9.20 12.21
C ASP A 708 31.67 -9.32 13.72
N PHE A 709 31.77 -10.56 14.21
CA PHE A 709 32.00 -10.87 15.62
C PHE A 709 33.46 -10.70 16.04
N PHE A 710 34.40 -10.71 15.09
CA PHE A 710 35.84 -10.82 15.37
C PHE A 710 36.61 -9.52 15.11
N HIS A 711 35.92 -8.40 14.90
CA HIS A 711 36.54 -7.11 14.56
C HIS A 711 36.55 -6.09 15.70
#